data_AF-A0A4T0FVR5-F1
#
_entry.id   AF-A0A4T0FVR5-F1
#
_cell.length_a   1.000
_cell.length_b   1.000
_cell.length_c   1.000
_cell.angle_alpha   90.00
_cell.angle_beta   90.00
_cell.angle_gamma   90.00
#
_symmetry.space_group_name_H-M   'P 1'
#
loop_
_entity.id
_entity.type
_entity.pdbx_description
1 polymer ?
#
loop_
_entity_poly.entity_id
_entity_poly.type
_entity_poly.pdbx_seq_one_letter_code
_entity_poly.pdbx_strand_id
1 'polypeptide(L)'
;MLSKIKSFNSHQDKVWSVAFNPRTNLLASSSGDHQVHLYAYLNSEWSQVASLPQEHKRTVRSLAWSPNGAYLATASFDATVGIWENEDDVQDNWACTAVLEGHESECKSVAFNSSSSLLASSSRDKSVWIWEVTSGNEPECVSVLMEHTQDVKQVRFHPHSDELLASASYDDTINIYKDDPSDDWYVSSRFKKHTSTVWACEWSPSGNHLVSVSDDKSIIAWNDSGVPTAIYENAHSRSIYTLVWLDENHIATGGADGTLCLWKVDYNDGAISKFELAHAIDKAHGGADINSLAYTAKTKTLASAGDDSSVNLYSYSAAVTLTRTVMTDREFRKSFATRAIHVGSSADDSTGAVIPPISMSTTYRQSGVGNHKGYEYSRSNNPNREAFENQVAALENGEHGFALSSGSAAASTLLHLLGHGPSHIISIDDVYGGTSRYFRQVASLSGVETSFVPLQGRVDESLIAEHWKDSTKMIWVESPTNPTMKVVDIPHLARIAHSKGALLIVDNTFLSPYYSNPLDLGADVVLHSVSKYINGFSDVIMGMLVTNDQVLAERLRFFQNAIGSVPSAFDCWLAQRGAKTLHLRAERHGNNALRLAHWLSTEGVRKGWVDSRDDVLYPGLPWNDHYDILLEQLSDRVKENTTDLSQGVPTGGMLSVKFSSSAADAGEKVLEKLRIFTLAESLGGVESLAELPAKMTHAGIPEAVRESLGIDQNLVRFSVGVEDYQDLENDVRAAAEAVYAK
;
A
#
# COMPACT_ATOMS: atom_id res chain seq x y z
N MET A 1 -4.90 -18.70 -9.60
CA MET A 1 -5.61 -19.41 -10.69
C MET A 1 -5.58 -18.57 -11.95
N LEU A 2 -5.44 -19.24 -13.09
CA LEU A 2 -5.46 -18.60 -14.41
C LEU A 2 -6.74 -19.03 -15.12
N SER A 3 -7.40 -18.11 -15.82
CA SER A 3 -8.56 -18.42 -16.64
C SER A 3 -8.41 -17.78 -18.01
N LYS A 4 -8.45 -18.57 -19.08
CA LYS A 4 -8.38 -18.05 -20.46
C LYS A 4 -9.58 -17.13 -20.72
N ILE A 5 -9.32 -15.90 -21.16
CA ILE A 5 -10.34 -14.87 -21.43
C ILE A 5 -10.46 -14.55 -22.92
N LYS A 6 -9.37 -14.66 -23.70
CA LYS A 6 -9.39 -14.35 -25.13
C LYS A 6 -8.32 -15.16 -25.86
N SER A 7 -8.54 -15.36 -27.15
CA SER A 7 -7.55 -15.92 -28.08
C SER A 7 -7.60 -15.10 -29.36
N PHE A 8 -6.44 -14.71 -29.87
CA PHE A 8 -6.26 -14.06 -31.15
C PHE A 8 -5.53 -14.99 -32.09
N ASN A 9 -6.05 -15.16 -33.30
CA ASN A 9 -5.42 -15.93 -34.38
C ASN A 9 -5.10 -14.98 -35.54
N SER A 10 -4.40 -13.89 -35.22
CA SER A 10 -4.07 -12.83 -36.17
C SER A 10 -2.92 -13.24 -37.09
N HIS A 11 -1.97 -14.00 -36.55
CA HIS A 11 -0.76 -14.43 -37.24
C HIS A 11 -1.01 -15.66 -38.13
N GLN A 12 -0.18 -15.80 -39.16
CA GLN A 12 -0.23 -16.93 -40.11
C GLN A 12 0.82 -18.01 -39.81
N ASP A 13 1.72 -17.75 -38.85
CA ASP A 13 2.77 -18.66 -38.40
C ASP A 13 2.96 -18.53 -36.87
N LYS A 14 3.83 -19.36 -36.30
CA LYS A 14 4.18 -19.42 -34.87
C LYS A 14 4.37 -18.04 -34.27
N VAL A 15 3.70 -17.76 -33.17
CA VAL A 15 3.90 -16.51 -32.42
C VAL A 15 5.06 -16.72 -31.46
N TRP A 16 6.09 -15.88 -31.57
CA TRP A 16 7.37 -16.06 -30.86
C TRP A 16 7.49 -15.22 -29.59
N SER A 17 6.94 -14.02 -29.58
CA SER A 17 7.03 -13.11 -28.44
C SER A 17 5.77 -12.31 -28.26
N VAL A 18 5.43 -12.06 -27.00
CA VAL A 18 4.43 -11.08 -26.57
C VAL A 18 5.05 -10.10 -25.58
N ALA A 19 4.63 -8.84 -25.60
CA ALA A 19 5.11 -7.82 -24.65
C ALA A 19 4.03 -6.75 -24.41
N PHE A 20 3.77 -6.44 -23.13
CA PHE A 20 2.86 -5.35 -22.75
C PHE A 20 3.59 -4.01 -22.71
N ASN A 21 2.93 -2.96 -23.19
CA ASN A 21 3.42 -1.60 -23.03
C ASN A 21 3.28 -1.19 -21.54
N PRO A 22 4.35 -0.68 -20.89
CA PRO A 22 4.33 -0.36 -19.48
C PRO A 22 3.55 0.92 -19.14
N ARG A 23 3.23 1.78 -20.12
CA ARG A 23 2.49 3.04 -19.90
C ARG A 23 1.06 3.02 -20.41
N THR A 24 0.78 2.33 -21.51
CA THR A 24 -0.58 2.19 -22.05
C THR A 24 -1.16 0.80 -21.77
N ASN A 25 -2.37 0.51 -22.26
CA ASN A 25 -2.98 -0.82 -22.23
C ASN A 25 -2.80 -1.54 -23.58
N LEU A 26 -1.61 -1.44 -24.16
CA LEU A 26 -1.25 -2.10 -25.41
C LEU A 26 -0.47 -3.39 -25.15
N LEU A 27 -0.71 -4.38 -26.00
CA LEU A 27 0.03 -5.63 -26.10
C LEU A 27 0.54 -5.75 -27.53
N ALA A 28 1.81 -6.08 -27.69
CA ALA A 28 2.40 -6.43 -28.98
C ALA A 28 2.63 -7.95 -29.06
N SER A 29 2.44 -8.54 -30.24
CA SER A 29 2.87 -9.90 -30.56
C SER A 29 3.68 -9.93 -31.84
N SER A 30 4.63 -10.86 -31.94
CA SER A 30 5.52 -11.05 -33.10
C SER A 30 5.54 -12.51 -33.53
N SER A 31 5.75 -12.76 -34.83
CA SER A 31 5.60 -14.11 -35.39
C SER A 31 6.62 -14.45 -36.49
N GLY A 32 6.65 -15.75 -36.81
CA GLY A 32 7.31 -16.34 -37.97
C GLY A 32 6.82 -15.79 -39.31
N ASP A 33 5.64 -15.17 -39.35
CA ASP A 33 5.08 -14.51 -40.54
C ASP A 33 5.68 -13.11 -40.84
N HIS A 34 6.69 -12.71 -40.05
CA HIS A 34 7.42 -11.45 -40.16
C HIS A 34 6.61 -10.22 -39.71
N GLN A 35 5.42 -10.41 -39.13
CA GLN A 35 4.54 -9.33 -38.70
C GLN A 35 4.62 -9.08 -37.19
N VAL A 36 4.25 -7.85 -36.82
CA VAL A 36 3.96 -7.47 -35.44
C VAL A 36 2.53 -6.94 -35.36
N HIS A 37 1.72 -7.52 -34.49
CA HIS A 37 0.34 -7.08 -34.26
C HIS A 37 0.21 -6.40 -32.89
N LEU A 38 -0.63 -5.37 -32.84
CA LEU A 38 -0.95 -4.64 -31.62
C LEU A 38 -2.39 -4.89 -31.21
N TYR A 39 -2.58 -5.15 -29.93
CA TYR A 39 -3.87 -5.34 -29.29
C TYR A 39 -4.04 -4.30 -28.20
N ALA A 40 -5.21 -3.69 -28.10
CA ALA A 40 -5.53 -2.73 -27.06
C ALA A 40 -6.64 -3.29 -26.16
N TYR A 41 -6.55 -2.97 -24.88
CA TYR A 41 -7.66 -3.14 -23.95
C TYR A 41 -8.53 -1.89 -23.97
N LEU A 42 -9.66 -1.95 -24.66
CA LEU A 42 -10.60 -0.84 -24.84
C LEU A 42 -12.00 -1.33 -24.47
N ASN A 43 -12.77 -0.50 -23.77
CA ASN A 43 -14.15 -0.83 -23.39
C ASN A 43 -14.29 -2.19 -22.67
N SER A 44 -13.32 -2.51 -21.80
CA SER A 44 -13.25 -3.77 -21.05
C SER A 44 -13.06 -5.04 -21.88
N GLU A 45 -12.63 -4.92 -23.13
CA GLU A 45 -12.28 -6.05 -23.98
C GLU A 45 -10.95 -5.83 -24.71
N TRP A 46 -10.24 -6.94 -24.97
CA TRP A 46 -9.07 -6.92 -25.83
C TRP A 46 -9.51 -7.05 -27.29
N SER A 47 -9.04 -6.12 -28.13
CA SER A 47 -9.19 -6.17 -29.58
C SER A 47 -7.83 -5.94 -30.26
N GLN A 48 -7.63 -6.56 -31.41
CA GLN A 48 -6.53 -6.17 -32.29
C GLN A 48 -6.85 -4.79 -32.87
N VAL A 49 -5.92 -3.85 -32.73
CA VAL A 49 -6.11 -2.45 -33.16
C VAL A 49 -5.26 -2.12 -34.38
N ALA A 50 -4.02 -2.63 -34.43
CA ALA A 50 -3.09 -2.27 -35.50
C ALA A 50 -2.14 -3.42 -35.84
N SER A 51 -1.39 -3.24 -36.92
CA SER A 51 -0.21 -4.03 -37.26
C SER A 51 0.89 -3.07 -37.68
N LEU A 52 2.12 -3.33 -37.26
CA LEU A 52 3.25 -2.52 -37.70
C LEU A 52 3.48 -2.74 -39.21
N PRO A 53 3.96 -1.73 -39.94
CA PRO A 53 4.47 -1.92 -41.29
C PRO A 53 5.49 -3.06 -41.34
N GLN A 54 5.53 -3.82 -42.44
CA GLN A 54 6.46 -4.93 -42.56
C GLN A 54 7.86 -4.44 -42.97
N GLU A 55 8.74 -4.26 -41.99
CA GLU A 55 10.16 -3.94 -42.24
C GLU A 55 11.06 -5.19 -42.21
N HIS A 56 10.79 -6.15 -41.33
CA HIS A 56 11.59 -7.36 -41.20
C HIS A 56 11.38 -8.35 -42.36
N LYS A 57 12.47 -8.99 -42.78
CA LYS A 57 12.51 -9.93 -43.93
C LYS A 57 12.40 -11.39 -43.50
N ARG A 58 12.59 -11.66 -42.20
CA ARG A 58 12.50 -12.99 -41.58
C ARG A 58 11.69 -12.89 -40.28
N THR A 59 11.55 -14.02 -39.60
CA THR A 59 10.85 -14.15 -38.31
C THR A 59 11.24 -13.07 -37.32
N VAL A 60 10.24 -12.39 -36.77
CA VAL A 60 10.41 -11.47 -35.64
C VAL A 60 10.31 -12.30 -34.37
N ARG A 61 11.44 -12.46 -33.67
CA ARG A 61 11.62 -13.41 -32.57
C ARG A 61 11.29 -12.83 -31.20
N SER A 62 11.60 -11.55 -30.96
CA SER A 62 11.49 -10.92 -29.63
C SER A 62 10.96 -9.51 -29.71
N LEU A 63 10.24 -9.11 -28.68
CA LEU A 63 9.69 -7.78 -28.48
C LEU A 63 10.11 -7.24 -27.11
N ALA A 64 10.38 -5.95 -27.03
CA ALA A 64 10.54 -5.25 -25.75
C ALA A 64 10.01 -3.81 -25.86
N TRP A 65 9.13 -3.42 -24.95
CA TRP A 65 8.73 -2.04 -24.79
C TRP A 65 9.74 -1.30 -23.92
N SER A 66 10.04 -0.05 -24.24
CA SER A 66 10.79 0.82 -23.34
C SER A 66 9.97 1.11 -22.08
N PRO A 67 10.59 1.23 -20.88
CA PRO A 67 9.89 1.59 -19.64
C PRO A 67 9.09 2.91 -19.69
N ASN A 68 9.54 3.87 -20.49
CA ASN A 68 8.79 5.10 -20.76
C ASN A 68 7.59 4.89 -21.73
N GLY A 69 7.43 3.70 -22.30
CA GLY A 69 6.32 3.29 -23.16
C GLY A 69 6.33 3.89 -24.57
N ALA A 70 7.33 4.72 -24.90
CA ALA A 70 7.39 5.45 -26.17
C ALA A 70 7.92 4.60 -27.33
N TYR A 71 8.79 3.63 -27.04
CA TYR A 71 9.47 2.82 -28.05
C TYR A 71 9.09 1.34 -27.92
N LEU A 72 8.91 0.68 -29.07
CA LEU A 72 8.89 -0.77 -29.17
C LEU A 72 10.14 -1.20 -29.92
N ALA A 73 10.92 -2.12 -29.34
CA ALA A 73 12.04 -2.78 -30.00
C ALA A 73 11.62 -4.18 -30.49
N THR A 74 12.13 -4.55 -31.65
CA THR A 74 11.86 -5.83 -32.33
C THR A 74 13.18 -6.50 -32.71
N ALA A 75 13.35 -7.79 -32.41
CA ALA A 75 14.53 -8.56 -32.81
C ALA A 75 14.17 -9.59 -33.88
N SER A 76 14.95 -9.71 -34.95
CA SER A 76 14.61 -10.56 -36.09
C SER A 76 15.71 -11.54 -36.51
N PHE A 77 15.29 -12.63 -37.13
CA PHE A 77 16.17 -13.62 -37.74
C PHE A 77 16.87 -13.12 -39.02
N ASP A 78 16.55 -11.90 -39.48
CA ASP A 78 17.32 -11.21 -40.53
C ASP A 78 18.57 -10.51 -40.00
N ALA A 79 18.93 -10.74 -38.72
CA ALA A 79 20.09 -10.17 -38.02
C ALA A 79 19.97 -8.68 -37.68
N THR A 80 18.75 -8.12 -37.72
CA THR A 80 18.50 -6.71 -37.40
C THR A 80 17.60 -6.54 -36.17
N VAL A 81 17.66 -5.35 -35.58
CA VAL A 81 16.74 -4.88 -34.54
C VAL A 81 16.01 -3.63 -35.04
N GLY A 82 14.67 -3.65 -35.07
CA GLY A 82 13.88 -2.46 -35.41
C GLY A 82 13.43 -1.70 -34.16
N ILE A 83 13.52 -0.36 -34.21
CA ILE A 83 12.95 0.57 -33.22
C ILE A 83 11.72 1.24 -33.82
N TRP A 84 10.63 1.25 -33.07
CA TRP A 84 9.32 1.72 -33.52
C TRP A 84 8.76 2.76 -32.56
N GLU A 85 8.22 3.83 -33.12
CA GLU A 85 7.58 4.93 -32.38
C GLU A 85 6.19 5.19 -32.94
N ASN A 86 5.29 5.70 -32.08
CA ASN A 86 3.98 6.18 -32.50
C ASN A 86 4.06 7.69 -32.72
N GLU A 87 3.88 8.13 -33.96
CA GLU A 87 3.80 9.55 -34.28
C GLU A 87 2.39 10.07 -33.93
N ASP A 88 2.33 11.10 -33.07
CA ASP A 88 1.14 11.91 -32.73
C ASP A 88 0.08 11.30 -31.78
N ASP A 89 0.37 10.24 -31.01
CA ASP A 89 -0.60 9.58 -30.09
C ASP A 89 -1.89 9.11 -30.81
N VAL A 90 -1.85 9.01 -32.14
CA VAL A 90 -2.95 8.49 -32.96
C VAL A 90 -2.82 6.97 -33.01
N GLN A 91 -3.94 6.29 -32.75
CA GLN A 91 -3.99 4.87 -32.41
C GLN A 91 -3.42 3.89 -33.46
N ASP A 92 -3.04 4.38 -34.65
CA ASP A 92 -2.64 3.57 -35.81
C ASP A 92 -1.40 4.10 -36.58
N ASN A 93 -0.66 5.09 -36.07
CA ASN A 93 0.48 5.68 -36.79
C ASN A 93 1.85 5.26 -36.22
N TRP A 94 2.21 3.99 -36.41
CA TRP A 94 3.53 3.47 -36.01
C TRP A 94 4.50 3.45 -37.17
N ALA A 95 5.69 4.00 -36.94
CA ALA A 95 6.78 4.03 -37.92
C ALA A 95 8.04 3.37 -37.35
N CYS A 96 8.81 2.70 -38.20
CA CYS A 96 10.15 2.24 -37.85
C CYS A 96 11.10 3.45 -37.96
N THR A 97 11.60 3.93 -36.82
CA THR A 97 12.46 5.11 -36.76
C THR A 97 13.94 4.76 -36.91
N ALA A 98 14.33 3.51 -36.59
CA ALA A 98 15.68 3.02 -36.80
C ALA A 98 15.72 1.50 -37.01
N VAL A 99 16.69 1.05 -37.81
CA VAL A 99 17.06 -0.37 -37.97
C VAL A 99 18.52 -0.52 -37.57
N LEU A 100 18.76 -1.28 -36.51
CA LEU A 100 20.09 -1.52 -35.96
C LEU A 100 20.69 -2.76 -36.64
N GLU A 101 21.83 -2.58 -37.27
CA GLU A 101 22.57 -3.61 -37.99
C GLU A 101 23.93 -3.83 -37.32
N GLY A 102 24.36 -5.09 -37.24
CA GLY A 102 25.67 -5.43 -36.65
C GLY A 102 25.86 -6.91 -36.33
N HIS A 103 24.79 -7.59 -35.90
CA HIS A 103 24.81 -9.03 -35.69
C HIS A 103 25.13 -9.79 -36.98
N GLU A 104 25.94 -10.85 -36.88
CA GLU A 104 26.33 -11.69 -38.02
C GLU A 104 25.29 -12.78 -38.33
N SER A 105 24.33 -12.96 -37.43
CA SER A 105 23.33 -14.02 -37.49
C SER A 105 22.04 -13.58 -36.78
N GLU A 106 21.06 -14.47 -36.75
CA GLU A 106 19.73 -14.29 -36.19
C GLU A 106 19.73 -13.63 -34.80
N CYS A 107 19.13 -12.45 -34.69
CA CYS A 107 18.87 -11.79 -33.41
C CYS A 107 17.78 -12.58 -32.65
N LYS A 108 18.02 -12.83 -31.36
CA LYS A 108 17.22 -13.72 -30.51
C LYS A 108 16.40 -12.97 -29.47
N SER A 109 16.94 -11.94 -28.86
CA SER A 109 16.25 -11.18 -27.81
C SER A 109 16.64 -9.72 -27.79
N VAL A 110 15.73 -8.89 -27.29
CA VAL A 110 15.93 -7.46 -27.02
C VAL A 110 15.36 -7.10 -25.65
N ALA A 111 15.97 -6.13 -24.96
CA ALA A 111 15.48 -5.60 -23.69
C ALA A 111 15.99 -4.17 -23.47
N PHE A 112 15.13 -3.28 -22.94
CA PHE A 112 15.51 -1.93 -22.54
C PHE A 112 15.96 -1.87 -21.08
N ASN A 113 16.87 -0.95 -20.76
CA ASN A 113 17.22 -0.62 -19.37
C ASN A 113 16.11 0.20 -18.69
N SER A 114 16.22 0.41 -17.38
CA SER A 114 15.16 1.02 -16.56
C SER A 114 14.86 2.48 -16.93
N SER A 115 15.86 3.26 -17.36
CA SER A 115 15.69 4.64 -17.83
C SER A 115 15.27 4.78 -19.29
N SER A 116 15.17 3.68 -20.04
CA SER A 116 14.89 3.67 -21.49
C SER A 116 16.00 4.29 -22.36
N SER A 117 17.21 4.49 -21.83
CA SER A 117 18.35 5.07 -22.57
C SER A 117 19.20 4.02 -23.29
N LEU A 118 19.20 2.77 -22.81
CA LEU A 118 19.96 1.67 -23.40
C LEU A 118 19.04 0.54 -23.85
N LEU A 119 19.40 -0.07 -24.96
CA LEU A 119 18.82 -1.30 -25.47
C LEU A 119 19.91 -2.36 -25.57
N ALA A 120 19.64 -3.57 -25.09
CA ALA A 120 20.48 -4.73 -25.30
C ALA A 120 19.83 -5.63 -26.35
N SER A 121 20.62 -6.15 -27.28
CA SER A 121 20.22 -7.19 -28.22
C SER A 121 21.14 -8.39 -28.14
N SER A 122 20.62 -9.59 -28.33
CA SER A 122 21.41 -10.82 -28.29
C SER A 122 21.19 -11.69 -29.53
N SER A 123 22.19 -12.51 -29.88
CA SER A 123 22.19 -13.22 -31.16
C SER A 123 22.75 -14.64 -31.11
N ARG A 124 22.41 -15.39 -32.16
CA ARG A 124 23.00 -16.68 -32.49
C ARG A 124 24.50 -16.62 -32.80
N ASP A 125 25.02 -15.45 -33.16
CA ASP A 125 26.46 -15.21 -33.33
C ASP A 125 27.24 -15.20 -32.00
N LYS A 126 26.56 -15.45 -30.86
CA LYS A 126 27.09 -15.53 -29.48
C LYS A 126 27.34 -14.17 -28.82
N SER A 127 27.00 -13.07 -29.49
CA SER A 127 27.20 -11.73 -28.98
C SER A 127 25.95 -11.16 -28.29
N VAL A 128 26.20 -10.22 -27.37
CA VAL A 128 25.23 -9.26 -26.84
C VAL A 128 25.71 -7.87 -27.20
N TRP A 129 24.88 -7.07 -27.85
CA TRP A 129 25.19 -5.69 -28.23
C TRP A 129 24.42 -4.73 -27.33
N ILE A 130 25.07 -3.65 -26.91
CA ILE A 130 24.46 -2.54 -26.17
C ILE A 130 24.37 -1.35 -27.11
N TRP A 131 23.17 -0.78 -27.19
CA TRP A 131 22.83 0.34 -28.04
C TRP A 131 22.34 1.49 -27.17
N GLU A 132 22.86 2.70 -27.42
CA GLU A 132 22.29 3.91 -26.85
C GLU A 132 21.10 4.35 -27.71
N VAL A 133 19.95 4.53 -27.07
CA VAL A 133 18.70 4.94 -27.70
C VAL A 133 18.29 6.27 -27.06
N THR A 134 18.62 7.37 -27.72
CA THR A 134 18.29 8.72 -27.25
C THR A 134 17.22 9.34 -28.15
N SER A 135 16.21 9.96 -27.54
CA SER A 135 15.16 10.66 -28.29
C SER A 135 15.75 11.73 -29.22
N GLY A 136 15.41 11.64 -30.50
CA GLY A 136 15.84 12.60 -31.53
C GLY A 136 17.24 12.38 -32.11
N ASN A 137 17.97 11.34 -31.66
CA ASN A 137 19.26 10.94 -32.23
C ASN A 137 19.17 9.54 -32.85
N GLU A 138 20.01 9.26 -33.84
CA GLU A 138 20.16 7.90 -34.36
C GLU A 138 20.76 6.99 -33.27
N PRO A 139 20.22 5.78 -33.03
CA PRO A 139 20.79 4.89 -32.04
C PRO A 139 22.20 4.44 -32.41
N GLU A 140 23.10 4.39 -31.44
CA GLU A 140 24.51 4.04 -31.65
C GLU A 140 24.89 2.78 -30.86
N CYS A 141 25.74 1.92 -31.43
CA CYS A 141 26.31 0.80 -30.69
C CYS A 141 27.42 1.32 -29.77
N VAL A 142 27.25 1.10 -28.46
CA VAL A 142 28.20 1.54 -27.44
C VAL A 142 29.08 0.41 -26.91
N SER A 143 28.64 -0.85 -26.99
CA SER A 143 29.44 -2.00 -26.54
C SER A 143 29.02 -3.31 -27.23
N VAL A 144 29.97 -4.24 -27.37
CA VAL A 144 29.77 -5.58 -27.95
C VAL A 144 30.41 -6.63 -27.06
N LEU A 145 29.58 -7.48 -26.45
CA LEU A 145 29.94 -8.47 -25.45
C LEU A 145 29.96 -9.86 -26.10
N MET A 146 31.11 -10.54 -26.11
CA MET A 146 31.29 -11.86 -26.76
C MET A 146 31.72 -12.95 -25.77
N GLU A 147 31.16 -12.91 -24.57
CA GLU A 147 31.60 -13.76 -23.46
C GLU A 147 30.94 -15.15 -23.43
N HIS A 148 29.84 -15.33 -24.19
CA HIS A 148 29.20 -16.63 -24.36
C HIS A 148 29.88 -17.47 -25.44
N THR A 149 29.85 -18.79 -25.25
CA THR A 149 30.50 -19.74 -26.19
C THR A 149 29.54 -20.26 -27.27
N GLN A 150 28.24 -20.03 -27.09
CA GLN A 150 27.13 -20.48 -27.95
C GLN A 150 26.03 -19.40 -28.02
N ASP A 151 24.99 -19.66 -28.81
CA ASP A 151 23.83 -18.76 -29.01
C ASP A 151 23.33 -18.14 -27.70
N VAL A 152 23.23 -16.82 -27.66
CA VAL A 152 22.58 -16.12 -26.54
C VAL A 152 21.07 -16.08 -26.80
N LYS A 153 20.28 -16.69 -25.91
CA LYS A 153 18.83 -16.88 -26.09
C LYS A 153 18.01 -15.70 -25.60
N GLN A 154 18.39 -15.09 -24.47
CA GLN A 154 17.65 -13.99 -23.88
C GLN A 154 18.58 -12.97 -23.22
N VAL A 155 18.17 -11.70 -23.25
CA VAL A 155 18.75 -10.62 -22.44
C VAL A 155 17.68 -9.92 -21.59
N ARG A 156 18.06 -9.49 -20.39
CA ARG A 156 17.21 -8.76 -19.43
C ARG A 156 18.01 -7.79 -18.59
N PHE A 157 17.70 -6.50 -18.71
CA PHE A 157 18.20 -5.51 -17.76
C PHE A 157 17.55 -5.68 -16.39
N HIS A 158 18.29 -5.26 -15.36
CA HIS A 158 17.75 -5.14 -14.01
C HIS A 158 16.65 -4.06 -13.96
N PRO A 159 15.52 -4.29 -13.28
CA PRO A 159 14.36 -3.40 -13.35
C PRO A 159 14.56 -2.03 -12.70
N HIS A 160 15.56 -1.89 -11.82
CA HIS A 160 15.86 -0.65 -11.08
C HIS A 160 17.31 -0.18 -11.24
N SER A 161 18.07 -0.75 -12.18
CA SER A 161 19.47 -0.37 -12.40
C SER A 161 19.77 -0.40 -13.89
N ASP A 162 20.34 0.68 -14.39
CA ASP A 162 20.75 0.78 -15.79
C ASP A 162 22.10 0.11 -16.07
N GLU A 163 22.84 -0.22 -15.02
CA GLU A 163 24.21 -0.75 -15.10
C GLU A 163 24.26 -2.28 -15.03
N LEU A 164 23.14 -2.97 -14.89
CA LEU A 164 23.10 -4.43 -14.69
C LEU A 164 22.27 -5.13 -15.76
N LEU A 165 22.89 -6.11 -16.41
CA LEU A 165 22.30 -6.89 -17.49
C LEU A 165 22.53 -8.38 -17.27
N ALA A 166 21.47 -9.20 -17.38
CA ALA A 166 21.56 -10.64 -17.42
C ALA A 166 21.40 -11.16 -18.86
N SER A 167 22.13 -12.22 -19.19
CA SER A 167 21.96 -12.95 -20.46
C SER A 167 21.96 -14.46 -20.25
N ALA A 168 21.01 -15.15 -20.87
CA ALA A 168 20.86 -16.60 -20.81
C ALA A 168 21.25 -17.23 -22.16
N SER A 169 21.94 -18.37 -22.13
CA SER A 169 22.59 -18.93 -23.32
C SER A 169 22.42 -20.44 -23.50
N TYR A 170 22.63 -20.87 -24.75
CA TYR A 170 22.75 -22.26 -25.16
C TYR A 170 23.95 -22.97 -24.52
N ASP A 171 24.94 -22.25 -24.00
CA ASP A 171 26.10 -22.84 -23.30
C ASP A 171 25.85 -23.22 -21.83
N ASP A 172 24.57 -23.33 -21.45
CA ASP A 172 24.07 -23.71 -20.12
C ASP A 172 24.36 -22.67 -19.02
N THR A 173 24.78 -21.46 -19.38
CA THR A 173 25.13 -20.40 -18.42
C THR A 173 24.26 -19.16 -18.50
N ILE A 174 24.27 -18.40 -17.42
CA ILE A 174 23.80 -17.01 -17.37
C ILE A 174 24.98 -16.12 -17.03
N ASN A 175 25.25 -15.10 -17.84
CA ASN A 175 26.22 -14.06 -17.51
C ASN A 175 25.49 -12.83 -16.95
N ILE A 176 26.00 -12.28 -15.84
CA ILE A 176 25.62 -10.98 -15.31
C ILE A 176 26.71 -9.99 -15.70
N TYR A 177 26.36 -9.01 -16.52
CA TYR A 177 27.25 -7.91 -16.88
C TYR A 177 26.98 -6.72 -16.00
N LYS A 178 28.05 -5.99 -15.70
CA LYS A 178 28.01 -4.70 -15.05
C LYS A 178 28.69 -3.66 -15.93
N ASP A 179 28.07 -2.50 -16.06
CA ASP A 179 28.70 -1.34 -16.69
C ASP A 179 29.74 -0.72 -15.73
N ASP A 180 31.00 -0.63 -16.16
CA ASP A 180 32.03 0.15 -15.48
C ASP A 180 32.24 1.48 -16.21
N PRO A 181 31.92 2.64 -15.59
CA PRO A 181 32.14 3.95 -16.19
C PRO A 181 33.60 4.22 -16.61
N SER A 182 34.56 3.42 -16.12
CA SER A 182 35.98 3.56 -16.42
C SER A 182 36.56 2.53 -17.39
N ASP A 183 35.89 1.39 -17.62
CA ASP A 183 36.47 0.23 -18.35
C ASP A 183 35.42 -0.63 -19.10
N ASP A 184 34.32 -0.01 -19.55
CA ASP A 184 33.24 -0.63 -20.35
C ASP A 184 32.51 -1.79 -19.63
N TRP A 185 31.56 -2.42 -20.30
CA TRP A 185 30.77 -3.54 -19.78
C TRP A 185 31.64 -4.79 -19.58
N TYR A 186 31.56 -5.39 -18.39
CA TYR A 186 32.28 -6.62 -18.06
C TYR A 186 31.38 -7.65 -17.37
N VAL A 187 31.76 -8.94 -17.44
CA VAL A 187 31.05 -10.01 -16.71
C VAL A 187 31.41 -9.95 -15.23
N SER A 188 30.46 -9.51 -14.40
CA SER A 188 30.63 -9.47 -12.95
C SER A 188 30.48 -10.86 -12.32
N SER A 189 29.55 -11.67 -12.84
CA SER A 189 29.29 -13.02 -12.35
C SER A 189 28.83 -13.95 -13.48
N ARG A 190 29.18 -15.25 -13.39
CA ARG A 190 28.69 -16.30 -14.30
C ARG A 190 28.00 -17.39 -13.51
N PHE A 191 26.70 -17.56 -13.75
CA PHE A 191 25.87 -18.53 -13.04
C PHE A 191 25.81 -19.84 -13.84
N LYS A 192 26.16 -20.95 -13.19
CA LYS A 192 26.22 -22.27 -13.83
C LYS A 192 25.68 -23.36 -12.90
N LYS A 193 24.53 -23.91 -13.26
CA LYS A 193 23.89 -25.04 -12.57
C LYS A 193 23.00 -25.86 -13.48
N HIS A 194 22.34 -25.20 -14.45
CA HIS A 194 21.60 -25.87 -15.51
C HIS A 194 22.50 -26.86 -16.27
N THR A 195 21.87 -27.91 -16.78
CA THR A 195 22.53 -29.04 -17.47
C THR A 195 22.23 -29.08 -18.96
N SER A 196 21.44 -28.13 -19.44
CA SER A 196 21.14 -27.87 -20.85
C SER A 196 20.82 -26.37 -21.02
N THR A 197 20.54 -25.96 -22.26
CA THR A 197 20.31 -24.57 -22.68
C THR A 197 19.43 -23.79 -21.70
N VAL A 198 19.92 -22.64 -21.25
CA VAL A 198 19.11 -21.68 -20.48
C VAL A 198 18.32 -20.84 -21.47
N TRP A 199 17.00 -21.01 -21.48
CA TRP A 199 16.13 -20.31 -22.43
C TRP A 199 15.75 -18.92 -21.97
N ALA A 200 15.50 -18.76 -20.66
CA ALA A 200 15.09 -17.50 -20.10
C ALA A 200 15.59 -17.29 -18.66
N CYS A 201 15.80 -16.04 -18.29
CA CYS A 201 16.02 -15.57 -16.94
C CYS A 201 15.29 -14.24 -16.72
N GLU A 202 14.67 -14.04 -15.56
CA GLU A 202 13.92 -12.82 -15.26
C GLU A 202 14.22 -12.36 -13.82
N TRP A 203 14.50 -11.08 -13.67
CA TRP A 203 14.61 -10.44 -12.36
C TRP A 203 13.23 -10.34 -11.70
N SER A 204 13.16 -10.51 -10.38
CA SER A 204 11.96 -10.21 -9.61
C SER A 204 11.54 -8.75 -9.79
N PRO A 205 10.26 -8.39 -9.60
CA PRO A 205 9.83 -7.00 -9.77
C PRO A 205 10.55 -6.04 -8.79
N SER A 206 11.07 -6.56 -7.67
CA SER A 206 11.94 -5.86 -6.72
C SER A 206 13.38 -5.72 -7.19
N GLY A 207 13.84 -6.55 -8.12
CA GLY A 207 15.24 -6.64 -8.57
C GLY A 207 16.14 -7.53 -7.71
N ASN A 208 15.65 -7.96 -6.54
CA ASN A 208 16.48 -8.65 -5.54
C ASN A 208 16.78 -10.12 -5.86
N HIS A 209 16.05 -10.72 -6.81
CA HIS A 209 16.19 -12.13 -7.14
C HIS A 209 16.22 -12.33 -8.65
N LEU A 210 17.02 -13.29 -9.10
CA LEU A 210 16.98 -13.77 -10.47
C LEU A 210 16.45 -15.20 -10.49
N VAL A 211 15.51 -15.48 -11.40
CA VAL A 211 15.01 -16.84 -11.65
C VAL A 211 15.28 -17.21 -13.09
N SER A 212 15.67 -18.46 -13.35
CA SER A 212 15.93 -18.98 -14.69
C SER A 212 15.22 -20.30 -14.97
N VAL A 213 15.00 -20.56 -16.26
CA VAL A 213 14.42 -21.81 -16.78
C VAL A 213 15.21 -22.33 -17.96
N SER A 214 15.20 -23.66 -18.12
CA SER A 214 16.07 -24.35 -19.06
C SER A 214 15.38 -25.50 -19.78
N ASP A 215 16.03 -25.92 -20.86
CA ASP A 215 15.78 -27.15 -21.60
C ASP A 215 15.89 -28.41 -20.71
N ASP A 216 16.63 -28.34 -19.62
CA ASP A 216 16.72 -29.40 -18.60
C ASP A 216 15.48 -29.54 -17.70
N LYS A 217 14.43 -28.76 -17.98
CA LYS A 217 13.12 -28.80 -17.31
C LYS A 217 13.14 -28.28 -15.87
N SER A 218 14.19 -27.58 -15.45
CA SER A 218 14.28 -27.01 -14.11
C SER A 218 13.98 -25.50 -14.06
N ILE A 219 13.49 -25.07 -12.90
CA ILE A 219 13.40 -23.67 -12.48
C ILE A 219 14.43 -23.45 -11.38
N ILE A 220 15.29 -22.44 -11.50
CA ILE A 220 16.33 -22.14 -10.50
C ILE A 220 16.22 -20.68 -10.06
N ALA A 221 16.16 -20.44 -8.75
CA ALA A 221 16.38 -19.12 -8.16
C ALA A 221 17.85 -18.96 -7.77
N TRP A 222 18.40 -17.76 -7.97
CA TRP A 222 19.80 -17.44 -7.74
C TRP A 222 19.95 -16.30 -6.74
N ASN A 223 21.04 -16.34 -5.97
CA ASN A 223 21.55 -15.15 -5.29
C ASN A 223 22.56 -14.39 -6.15
N ASP A 224 22.99 -13.22 -5.69
CA ASP A 224 23.91 -12.33 -6.40
C ASP A 224 25.27 -12.96 -6.72
N SER A 225 25.67 -13.98 -5.95
CA SER A 225 26.92 -14.73 -6.17
C SER A 225 26.78 -15.88 -7.16
N GLY A 226 25.60 -16.09 -7.74
CA GLY A 226 25.34 -17.18 -8.67
C GLY A 226 25.18 -18.54 -8.03
N VAL A 227 24.88 -18.56 -6.73
CA VAL A 227 24.56 -19.78 -6.00
C VAL A 227 23.05 -20.01 -6.05
N PRO A 228 22.58 -21.19 -6.47
CA PRO A 228 21.17 -21.53 -6.42
C PRO A 228 20.62 -21.47 -4.98
N THR A 229 19.55 -20.72 -4.75
CA THR A 229 18.85 -20.66 -3.45
C THR A 229 17.66 -21.61 -3.40
N ALA A 230 17.03 -21.87 -4.55
CA ALA A 230 15.98 -22.86 -4.73
C ALA A 230 16.07 -23.49 -6.12
N ILE A 231 15.74 -24.78 -6.21
CA ILE A 231 15.70 -25.54 -7.47
C ILE A 231 14.43 -26.36 -7.48
N TYR A 232 13.67 -26.28 -8.57
CA TYR A 232 12.58 -27.21 -8.86
C TYR A 232 12.92 -27.99 -10.12
N GLU A 233 13.19 -29.29 -9.98
CA GLU A 233 13.48 -30.18 -11.12
C GLU A 233 12.19 -30.72 -11.72
N ASN A 234 12.19 -30.97 -13.05
CA ASN A 234 11.04 -31.51 -13.78
C ASN A 234 9.76 -30.67 -13.59
N ALA A 235 9.90 -29.34 -13.60
CA ALA A 235 8.77 -28.41 -13.54
C ALA A 235 7.83 -28.57 -14.76
N HIS A 236 8.37 -29.02 -15.89
CA HIS A 236 7.64 -29.36 -17.11
C HIS A 236 8.07 -30.75 -17.62
N SER A 237 7.24 -31.36 -18.48
CA SER A 237 7.55 -32.66 -19.08
C SER A 237 8.51 -32.58 -20.28
N ARG A 238 8.61 -31.40 -20.89
CA ARG A 238 9.58 -31.01 -21.93
C ARG A 238 10.26 -29.69 -21.54
N SER A 239 11.11 -29.17 -22.42
CA SER A 239 11.87 -27.92 -22.26
C SER A 239 11.00 -26.74 -21.83
N ILE A 240 11.53 -25.88 -20.96
CA ILE A 240 10.86 -24.63 -20.53
C ILE A 240 11.48 -23.48 -21.32
N TYR A 241 10.66 -22.70 -22.02
CA TYR A 241 11.13 -21.65 -22.93
C TYR A 241 11.01 -20.25 -22.34
N THR A 242 10.09 -20.03 -21.41
CA THR A 242 9.78 -18.69 -20.92
C THR A 242 9.34 -18.73 -19.47
N LEU A 243 9.67 -17.66 -18.75
CA LEU A 243 9.15 -17.37 -17.42
C LEU A 243 8.80 -15.89 -17.32
N VAL A 244 7.85 -15.53 -16.47
CA VAL A 244 7.53 -14.14 -16.16
C VAL A 244 7.05 -14.02 -14.72
N TRP A 245 7.39 -12.92 -14.05
CA TRP A 245 6.85 -12.58 -12.75
C TRP A 245 5.46 -11.95 -12.89
N LEU A 246 4.51 -12.40 -12.07
CA LEU A 246 3.16 -11.81 -11.96
C LEU A 246 3.09 -10.83 -10.78
N ASP A 247 3.78 -11.16 -9.70
CA ASP A 247 3.98 -10.36 -8.50
C ASP A 247 5.21 -10.91 -7.75
N GLU A 248 5.61 -10.34 -6.62
CA GLU A 248 6.79 -10.83 -5.86
C GLU A 248 6.67 -12.30 -5.40
N ASN A 249 5.47 -12.88 -5.38
CA ASN A 249 5.24 -14.21 -4.84
C ASN A 249 4.79 -15.21 -5.91
N HIS A 250 4.68 -14.80 -7.18
CA HIS A 250 4.17 -15.67 -8.23
C HIS A 250 4.92 -15.48 -9.55
N ILE A 251 5.29 -16.62 -10.14
CA ILE A 251 5.84 -16.70 -11.50
C ILE A 251 4.96 -17.60 -12.36
N ALA A 252 4.91 -17.34 -13.66
CA ALA A 252 4.37 -18.26 -14.64
C ALA A 252 5.48 -18.78 -15.55
N THR A 253 5.40 -20.06 -15.92
CA THR A 253 6.31 -20.70 -16.86
C THR A 253 5.55 -21.37 -17.99
N GLY A 254 6.16 -21.39 -19.17
CA GLY A 254 5.62 -22.04 -20.36
C GLY A 254 6.76 -22.69 -21.15
N GLY A 255 6.43 -23.75 -21.88
CA GLY A 255 7.42 -24.48 -22.64
C GLY A 255 6.84 -25.41 -23.67
N ALA A 256 7.69 -26.35 -24.10
CA ALA A 256 7.44 -27.24 -25.22
C ALA A 256 6.37 -28.31 -24.92
N ASP A 257 5.95 -28.51 -23.68
CA ASP A 257 4.85 -29.43 -23.39
C ASP A 257 3.47 -28.82 -23.58
N GLY A 258 3.40 -27.53 -23.95
CA GLY A 258 2.15 -26.81 -24.15
C GLY A 258 1.37 -26.57 -22.86
N THR A 259 1.99 -26.78 -21.71
CA THR A 259 1.40 -26.52 -20.39
C THR A 259 1.84 -25.14 -19.89
N LEU A 260 0.88 -24.36 -19.40
CA LEU A 260 1.12 -23.09 -18.71
C LEU A 260 1.05 -23.33 -17.21
N CYS A 261 2.17 -23.20 -16.51
CA CYS A 261 2.25 -23.42 -15.06
C CYS A 261 2.33 -22.08 -14.32
N LEU A 262 1.60 -21.97 -13.22
CA LEU A 262 1.66 -20.87 -12.25
C LEU A 262 2.26 -21.42 -10.96
N TRP A 263 3.33 -20.77 -10.49
CA TRP A 263 4.05 -21.16 -9.30
C TRP A 263 3.95 -20.08 -8.25
N LYS A 264 3.76 -20.49 -6.99
CA LYS A 264 3.99 -19.67 -5.82
C LYS A 264 5.47 -19.76 -5.44
N VAL A 265 6.04 -18.64 -5.04
CA VAL A 265 7.42 -18.48 -4.59
C VAL A 265 7.40 -18.25 -3.08
N ASP A 266 8.10 -19.10 -2.33
CA ASP A 266 8.23 -18.96 -0.87
C ASP A 266 9.63 -18.47 -0.49
N TYR A 267 9.68 -17.61 0.53
CA TYR A 267 10.90 -16.97 0.99
C TYR A 267 11.32 -17.49 2.37
N ASN A 268 12.63 -17.62 2.58
CA ASN A 268 13.24 -17.86 3.89
C ASN A 268 14.44 -16.92 4.04
N ASP A 269 14.49 -16.16 5.14
CA ASP A 269 15.52 -15.14 5.40
C ASP A 269 15.77 -14.20 4.20
N GLY A 270 14.70 -13.83 3.50
CA GLY A 270 14.78 -12.92 2.35
C GLY A 270 15.28 -13.55 1.05
N ALA A 271 15.60 -14.85 1.01
CA ALA A 271 15.95 -15.57 -0.21
C ALA A 271 14.80 -16.49 -0.66
N ILE A 272 14.64 -16.69 -1.96
CA ILE A 272 13.71 -17.70 -2.49
C ILE A 272 14.18 -19.07 -2.03
N SER A 273 13.30 -19.76 -1.31
CA SER A 273 13.56 -21.05 -0.67
C SER A 273 12.88 -22.22 -1.39
N LYS A 274 11.74 -21.98 -2.04
CA LYS A 274 10.95 -23.02 -2.69
C LYS A 274 10.01 -22.46 -3.76
N PHE A 275 9.75 -23.28 -4.78
CA PHE A 275 8.65 -23.11 -5.73
C PHE A 275 7.54 -24.13 -5.44
N GLU A 276 6.30 -23.69 -5.45
CA GLU A 276 5.11 -24.53 -5.29
C GLU A 276 4.17 -24.35 -6.48
N LEU A 277 3.83 -25.45 -7.17
CA LEU A 277 2.89 -25.38 -8.30
C LEU A 277 1.48 -25.05 -7.78
N ALA A 278 0.98 -23.87 -8.12
CA ALA A 278 -0.31 -23.37 -7.68
C ALA A 278 -1.44 -23.69 -8.67
N HIS A 279 -1.15 -23.66 -9.97
CA HIS A 279 -2.12 -23.95 -11.02
C HIS A 279 -1.41 -24.35 -12.30
N ALA A 280 -2.03 -25.19 -13.12
CA ALA A 280 -1.54 -25.52 -14.45
C ALA A 280 -2.70 -25.58 -15.44
N ILE A 281 -2.49 -25.03 -16.64
CA ILE A 281 -3.39 -25.18 -17.78
C ILE A 281 -2.69 -26.05 -18.80
N ASP A 282 -3.09 -27.31 -18.86
CA ASP A 282 -2.65 -28.23 -19.90
C ASP A 282 -3.21 -27.80 -21.25
N LYS A 283 -2.40 -27.95 -22.30
CA LYS A 283 -2.79 -27.61 -23.68
C LYS A 283 -3.29 -26.17 -23.81
N ALA A 284 -2.58 -25.23 -23.18
CA ALA A 284 -2.89 -23.80 -23.24
C ALA A 284 -3.04 -23.29 -24.69
N HIS A 285 -2.24 -23.86 -25.60
CA HIS A 285 -2.21 -23.67 -27.05
C HIS A 285 -2.56 -24.97 -27.81
N GLY A 286 -3.59 -25.71 -27.37
CA GLY A 286 -4.00 -26.97 -28.01
C GLY A 286 -2.96 -28.11 -27.91
N GLY A 287 -1.92 -27.94 -27.08
CA GLY A 287 -0.79 -28.86 -26.96
C GLY A 287 0.43 -28.45 -27.79
N ALA A 288 0.35 -27.33 -28.53
CA ALA A 288 1.50 -26.70 -29.15
C ALA A 288 2.39 -26.00 -28.09
N ASP A 289 3.66 -25.82 -28.44
CA ASP A 289 4.67 -25.20 -27.58
C ASP A 289 4.30 -23.75 -27.21
N ILE A 290 4.61 -23.34 -25.98
CA ILE A 290 4.44 -21.95 -25.50
C ILE A 290 5.80 -21.24 -25.61
N ASN A 291 5.88 -20.24 -26.49
CA ASN A 291 7.13 -19.57 -26.85
C ASN A 291 7.47 -18.37 -25.97
N SER A 292 6.46 -17.67 -25.45
CA SER A 292 6.64 -16.46 -24.66
C SER A 292 5.45 -16.21 -23.74
N LEU A 293 5.75 -15.65 -22.57
CA LEU A 293 4.79 -15.11 -21.63
C LEU A 293 5.08 -13.63 -21.38
N ALA A 294 4.02 -12.86 -21.18
CA ALA A 294 4.11 -11.48 -20.69
C ALA A 294 2.95 -11.24 -19.72
N TYR A 295 3.14 -10.41 -18.71
CA TYR A 295 2.11 -10.08 -17.74
C TYR A 295 2.00 -8.57 -17.56
N THR A 296 0.78 -8.08 -17.35
CA THR A 296 0.53 -6.71 -16.92
C THR A 296 -0.34 -6.68 -15.67
N ALA A 297 0.13 -5.98 -14.65
CA ALA A 297 -0.63 -5.77 -13.41
C ALA A 297 -1.85 -4.87 -13.63
N LYS A 298 -1.82 -3.98 -14.62
CA LYS A 298 -2.88 -2.98 -14.90
C LYS A 298 -4.24 -3.63 -15.16
N THR A 299 -4.24 -4.68 -15.97
CA THR A 299 -5.46 -5.44 -16.32
C THR A 299 -5.43 -6.86 -15.75
N LYS A 300 -4.45 -7.17 -14.88
CA LYS A 300 -4.18 -8.52 -14.33
C LYS A 300 -4.23 -9.60 -15.42
N THR A 301 -3.64 -9.30 -16.57
CA THR A 301 -3.71 -10.14 -17.77
C THR A 301 -2.34 -10.75 -18.02
N LEU A 302 -2.32 -12.08 -18.09
CA LEU A 302 -1.19 -12.86 -18.60
C LEU A 302 -1.45 -13.15 -20.08
N ALA A 303 -0.51 -12.84 -20.94
CA ALA A 303 -0.51 -13.21 -22.35
C ALA A 303 0.46 -14.35 -22.59
N SER A 304 0.08 -15.29 -23.46
CA SER A 304 0.97 -16.33 -23.96
C SER A 304 0.94 -16.40 -25.49
N ALA A 305 2.12 -16.62 -26.06
CA ALA A 305 2.32 -16.86 -27.49
C ALA A 305 2.65 -18.33 -27.72
N GLY A 306 2.11 -18.92 -28.78
CA GLY A 306 2.36 -20.33 -29.07
C GLY A 306 2.55 -20.67 -30.53
N ASP A 307 2.98 -21.91 -30.74
CA ASP A 307 3.24 -22.51 -32.04
C ASP A 307 1.96 -22.75 -32.89
N ASP A 308 0.78 -22.62 -32.28
CA ASP A 308 -0.52 -22.72 -32.93
C ASP A 308 -0.96 -21.40 -33.61
N SER A 309 -0.02 -20.48 -33.83
CA SER A 309 -0.24 -19.14 -34.39
C SER A 309 -1.15 -18.24 -33.55
N SER A 310 -1.43 -18.61 -32.29
CA SER A 310 -2.34 -17.85 -31.43
C SER A 310 -1.63 -17.05 -30.33
N VAL A 311 -2.26 -15.94 -29.95
CA VAL A 311 -2.01 -15.21 -28.71
C VAL A 311 -3.18 -15.47 -27.77
N ASN A 312 -2.92 -16.09 -26.62
CA ASN A 312 -3.93 -16.37 -25.63
C ASN A 312 -3.79 -15.43 -24.44
N LEU A 313 -4.91 -14.88 -23.98
CA LEU A 313 -4.98 -14.03 -22.80
C LEU A 313 -5.67 -14.77 -21.68
N TYR A 314 -5.14 -14.62 -20.48
CA TYR A 314 -5.65 -15.23 -19.26
C TYR A 314 -5.84 -14.14 -18.21
N SER A 315 -6.98 -14.16 -17.53
CA SER A 315 -7.12 -13.43 -16.28
C SER A 315 -6.36 -14.16 -15.19
N TYR A 316 -5.59 -13.40 -14.42
CA TYR A 316 -4.94 -13.89 -13.23
C TYR A 316 -5.76 -13.48 -12.01
N SER A 317 -6.23 -14.48 -11.26
CA SER A 317 -6.87 -14.33 -9.96
C SER A 317 -6.16 -15.21 -8.95
N ALA A 318 -5.44 -14.62 -7.99
CA ALA A 318 -4.89 -15.39 -6.88
C ALA A 318 -6.04 -16.17 -6.20
N ALA A 319 -5.86 -17.47 -5.98
CA ALA A 319 -6.86 -18.26 -5.27
C ALA A 319 -7.07 -17.63 -3.90
N VAL A 320 -8.33 -17.41 -3.52
CA VAL A 320 -8.72 -16.69 -2.33
C VAL A 320 -8.40 -17.54 -1.08
N THR A 321 -7.15 -17.51 -0.65
CA THR A 321 -6.88 -17.16 0.75
C THR A 321 -7.21 -15.68 0.83
N LEU A 322 -8.04 -15.26 1.79
CA LEU A 322 -8.53 -13.88 1.92
C LEU A 322 -7.38 -12.89 2.20
N THR A 323 -6.60 -12.57 1.18
CA THR A 323 -5.70 -11.41 1.11
C THR A 323 -6.05 -10.67 -0.18
N ARG A 324 -7.00 -9.76 0.01
CA ARG A 324 -7.61 -8.89 -0.99
C ARG A 324 -6.53 -7.99 -1.59
N THR A 325 -6.08 -8.26 -2.82
CA THR A 325 -5.08 -7.43 -3.51
C THR A 325 -5.66 -6.05 -3.81
N VAL A 326 -5.38 -5.12 -2.90
CA VAL A 326 -5.41 -3.67 -3.12
C VAL A 326 -4.57 -3.35 -4.36
N MET A 327 -5.02 -2.38 -5.16
CA MET A 327 -4.29 -1.84 -6.31
C MET A 327 -2.83 -1.55 -5.93
N THR A 328 -1.87 -2.16 -6.62
CA THR A 328 -0.43 -2.00 -6.36
C THR A 328 0.28 -1.47 -7.59
N ASP A 329 -0.04 -0.23 -7.96
CA ASP A 329 0.92 0.62 -8.68
C ASP A 329 1.90 1.14 -7.61
N ARG A 330 3.18 0.78 -7.75
CA ARG A 330 4.25 1.07 -6.78
C ARG A 330 4.48 2.58 -6.59
N GLU A 331 3.98 3.42 -7.49
CA GLU A 331 3.95 4.88 -7.36
C GLU A 331 2.87 5.39 -6.36
N PHE A 332 1.75 4.68 -6.18
CA PHE A 332 0.66 5.11 -5.28
C PHE A 332 0.74 4.52 -3.85
N ARG A 333 1.62 3.54 -3.61
CA ARG A 333 1.83 3.01 -2.25
C ARG A 333 2.33 4.06 -1.26
N LYS A 334 2.89 5.19 -1.72
CA LYS A 334 3.27 6.32 -0.86
C LYS A 334 2.16 7.39 -0.73
N SER A 335 1.29 7.58 -1.73
CA SER A 335 0.38 8.73 -1.76
C SER A 335 -0.92 8.52 -0.94
N PHE A 336 -0.98 9.13 0.25
CA PHE A 336 -2.13 9.03 1.16
C PHE A 336 -3.45 9.46 0.51
N ALA A 337 -3.48 10.61 -0.18
CA ALA A 337 -4.68 11.15 -0.81
C ALA A 337 -5.26 10.22 -1.89
N THR A 338 -4.39 9.66 -2.75
CA THR A 338 -4.81 8.72 -3.79
C THR A 338 -5.38 7.44 -3.17
N ARG A 339 -4.74 6.90 -2.12
CA ARG A 339 -5.26 5.72 -1.43
C ARG A 339 -6.61 6.01 -0.77
N ALA A 340 -6.78 7.17 -0.16
CA ALA A 340 -8.04 7.62 0.41
C ALA A 340 -9.14 7.68 -0.65
N ILE A 341 -8.83 8.08 -1.89
CA ILE A 341 -9.83 8.19 -2.95
C ILE A 341 -10.15 6.84 -3.59
N HIS A 342 -9.16 5.99 -3.84
CA HIS A 342 -9.31 4.84 -4.74
C HIS A 342 -9.38 3.47 -4.04
N VAL A 343 -8.73 3.27 -2.89
CA VAL A 343 -8.73 1.95 -2.24
C VAL A 343 -10.16 1.60 -1.77
N GLY A 344 -10.59 0.38 -2.09
CA GLY A 344 -11.95 -0.08 -1.80
C GLY A 344 -13.05 0.59 -2.63
N SER A 345 -12.70 1.35 -3.68
CA SER A 345 -13.67 2.09 -4.50
C SER A 345 -13.57 1.75 -5.99
N SER A 346 -13.16 0.52 -6.33
CA SER A 346 -13.19 0.05 -7.72
C SER A 346 -14.60 0.12 -8.29
N ALA A 347 -14.74 0.46 -9.57
CA ALA A 347 -16.05 0.53 -10.21
C ALA A 347 -16.81 -0.81 -10.09
N ASP A 348 -18.12 -0.74 -9.93
CA ASP A 348 -18.97 -1.94 -9.84
C ASP A 348 -18.95 -2.72 -11.17
N ASP A 349 -18.53 -3.98 -11.15
CA ASP A 349 -18.38 -4.80 -12.36
C ASP A 349 -19.71 -5.04 -13.10
N SER A 350 -20.85 -4.97 -12.40
CA SER A 350 -22.16 -5.28 -12.98
C SER A 350 -22.82 -4.09 -13.66
N THR A 351 -22.53 -2.88 -13.20
CA THR A 351 -23.19 -1.64 -13.63
C THR A 351 -22.22 -0.60 -14.18
N GLY A 352 -20.91 -0.75 -13.93
CA GLY A 352 -19.90 0.26 -14.21
C GLY A 352 -19.93 1.46 -13.26
N ALA A 353 -20.68 1.39 -12.14
CA ALA A 353 -20.81 2.51 -11.22
C ALA A 353 -19.46 2.85 -10.56
N VAL A 354 -18.95 4.05 -10.81
CA VAL A 354 -17.66 4.54 -10.28
C VAL A 354 -17.66 4.60 -8.74
N ILE A 355 -18.80 4.92 -8.14
CA ILE A 355 -19.03 4.75 -6.70
C ILE A 355 -19.84 3.46 -6.53
N PRO A 356 -19.29 2.44 -5.86
CA PRO A 356 -19.97 1.16 -5.69
C PRO A 356 -21.35 1.31 -5.02
N PRO A 357 -22.32 0.47 -5.40
CA PRO A 357 -23.64 0.48 -4.80
C PRO A 357 -23.61 0.07 -3.33
N ILE A 358 -24.66 0.42 -2.59
CA ILE A 358 -24.86 -0.01 -1.20
C ILE A 358 -25.55 -1.38 -1.21
N SER A 359 -24.79 -2.43 -0.88
CA SER A 359 -25.27 -3.80 -0.71
C SER A 359 -25.92 -3.97 0.67
N MET A 360 -27.22 -3.66 0.76
CA MET A 360 -28.04 -3.87 1.96
C MET A 360 -28.48 -5.34 2.18
N SER A 361 -28.12 -6.25 1.25
CA SER A 361 -28.53 -7.65 1.36
C SER A 361 -27.96 -8.30 2.63
N THR A 362 -28.75 -9.11 3.30
CA THR A 362 -28.29 -9.89 4.47
C THR A 362 -27.61 -11.19 4.05
N THR A 363 -28.03 -11.78 2.94
CA THR A 363 -27.56 -13.07 2.43
C THR A 363 -27.28 -13.00 0.93
N TYR A 364 -26.43 -13.88 0.44
CA TYR A 364 -25.99 -13.89 -0.95
C TYR A 364 -26.25 -15.25 -1.60
N ARG A 365 -26.65 -15.24 -2.88
CA ARG A 365 -26.94 -16.46 -3.63
C ARG A 365 -25.68 -17.31 -3.78
N GLN A 366 -25.74 -18.57 -3.34
CA GLN A 366 -24.71 -19.58 -3.58
C GLN A 366 -25.01 -20.34 -4.88
N SER A 367 -23.96 -20.73 -5.60
CA SER A 367 -24.07 -21.53 -6.84
C SER A 367 -24.17 -23.04 -6.58
N GLY A 368 -23.83 -23.45 -5.35
CA GLY A 368 -23.97 -24.79 -4.79
C GLY A 368 -23.72 -24.72 -3.29
N VAL A 369 -23.91 -25.82 -2.56
CA VAL A 369 -23.67 -25.86 -1.10
C VAL A 369 -22.21 -25.49 -0.81
N GLY A 370 -21.99 -24.39 -0.09
CA GLY A 370 -20.66 -23.90 0.26
C GLY A 370 -19.92 -23.19 -0.88
N ASN A 371 -20.55 -23.01 -2.06
CA ASN A 371 -19.93 -22.35 -3.22
C ASN A 371 -20.50 -20.94 -3.40
N HIS A 372 -19.88 -19.96 -2.73
CA HIS A 372 -20.27 -18.55 -2.73
C HIS A 372 -19.29 -17.66 -3.51
N LYS A 373 -19.78 -16.54 -4.06
CA LYS A 373 -18.98 -15.56 -4.83
C LYS A 373 -18.19 -14.58 -3.94
N GLY A 374 -17.58 -15.08 -2.87
CA GLY A 374 -16.87 -14.27 -1.87
C GLY A 374 -17.69 -13.79 -0.67
N TYR A 375 -19.02 -13.68 -0.78
CA TYR A 375 -19.91 -13.33 0.34
C TYR A 375 -20.99 -14.38 0.56
N GLU A 376 -21.28 -14.66 1.82
CA GLU A 376 -22.30 -15.62 2.29
C GLU A 376 -23.40 -14.89 3.05
N TYR A 377 -23.02 -14.20 4.11
CA TYR A 377 -23.91 -13.56 5.07
C TYR A 377 -23.26 -12.27 5.59
N SER A 378 -24.00 -11.16 5.59
CA SER A 378 -23.47 -9.82 5.83
C SER A 378 -22.87 -9.59 7.21
N ARG A 379 -23.25 -10.39 8.23
CA ARG A 379 -22.55 -10.36 9.52
C ARG A 379 -21.12 -10.87 9.37
N SER A 380 -20.90 -11.94 8.61
CA SER A 380 -19.57 -12.50 8.35
C SER A 380 -18.73 -11.61 7.45
N ASN A 381 -19.27 -11.21 6.29
CA ASN A 381 -18.62 -10.27 5.37
C ASN A 381 -19.65 -9.55 4.48
N ASN A 382 -19.41 -8.29 4.14
CA ASN A 382 -20.28 -7.45 3.30
C ASN A 382 -19.43 -6.57 2.38
N PRO A 383 -19.80 -6.38 1.09
CA PRO A 383 -18.98 -5.62 0.13
C PRO A 383 -18.64 -4.20 0.57
N ASN A 384 -19.59 -3.44 1.12
CA ASN A 384 -19.34 -2.07 1.56
C ASN A 384 -18.46 -2.03 2.81
N ARG A 385 -18.69 -2.95 3.75
CA ARG A 385 -17.85 -3.06 4.95
C ARG A 385 -16.42 -3.44 4.59
N GLU A 386 -16.26 -4.48 3.78
CA GLU A 386 -14.95 -4.95 3.34
C GLU A 386 -14.24 -3.82 2.58
N ALA A 387 -14.91 -3.13 1.66
CA ALA A 387 -14.37 -1.98 0.92
C ALA A 387 -13.83 -0.88 1.86
N PHE A 388 -14.59 -0.52 2.90
CA PHE A 388 -14.17 0.44 3.90
C PHE A 388 -13.02 -0.07 4.78
N GLU A 389 -13.04 -1.33 5.21
CA GLU A 389 -11.96 -1.99 5.96
C GLU A 389 -10.62 -1.90 5.22
N ASN A 390 -10.61 -2.23 3.92
CA ASN A 390 -9.39 -2.14 3.11
C ASN A 390 -8.90 -0.70 2.93
N GLN A 391 -9.82 0.26 2.80
CA GLN A 391 -9.46 1.66 2.63
C GLN A 391 -8.74 2.16 3.87
N VAL A 392 -9.30 1.97 5.07
CA VAL A 392 -8.66 2.46 6.31
C VAL A 392 -7.39 1.67 6.61
N ALA A 393 -7.34 0.36 6.35
CA ALA A 393 -6.10 -0.42 6.48
C ALA A 393 -4.98 0.18 5.62
N ALA A 394 -5.26 0.47 4.35
CA ALA A 394 -4.28 1.11 3.45
C ALA A 394 -3.89 2.53 3.89
N LEU A 395 -4.79 3.29 4.55
CA LEU A 395 -4.45 4.60 5.12
C LEU A 395 -3.55 4.49 6.35
N GLU A 396 -3.66 3.40 7.10
CA GLU A 396 -2.80 3.09 8.26
C GLU A 396 -1.47 2.42 7.91
N ASN A 397 -1.15 2.25 6.61
CA ASN A 397 -0.07 1.36 6.16
C ASN A 397 -0.21 -0.07 6.71
N GLY A 398 -1.45 -0.47 6.96
CA GLY A 398 -1.85 -1.76 7.50
C GLY A 398 -2.34 -2.74 6.44
N GLU A 399 -2.23 -4.04 6.73
CA GLU A 399 -2.69 -5.11 5.83
C GLU A 399 -4.15 -5.53 6.09
N HIS A 400 -4.59 -5.52 7.35
CA HIS A 400 -5.90 -6.05 7.74
C HIS A 400 -6.72 -5.03 8.53
N GLY A 401 -7.91 -4.69 8.01
CA GLY A 401 -8.88 -3.81 8.67
C GLY A 401 -10.13 -4.56 9.15
N PHE A 402 -10.70 -4.11 10.27
CA PHE A 402 -11.92 -4.65 10.87
C PHE A 402 -12.83 -3.50 11.30
N ALA A 403 -13.97 -3.33 10.64
CA ALA A 403 -14.93 -2.29 10.98
C ALA A 403 -15.93 -2.82 12.02
N LEU A 404 -16.16 -2.05 13.08
CA LEU A 404 -17.02 -2.39 14.22
C LEU A 404 -18.11 -1.32 14.38
N SER A 405 -19.20 -1.66 15.06
CA SER A 405 -20.36 -0.78 15.23
C SER A 405 -20.10 0.50 16.03
N SER A 406 -18.96 0.62 16.72
CA SER A 406 -18.50 1.83 17.41
C SER A 406 -17.03 1.68 17.84
N GLY A 407 -16.36 2.79 18.19
CA GLY A 407 -15.04 2.74 18.85
C GLY A 407 -15.05 1.89 20.13
N SER A 408 -16.13 1.96 20.93
CA SER A 408 -16.30 1.11 22.12
C SER A 408 -16.42 -0.38 21.78
N ALA A 409 -17.06 -0.72 20.66
CA ALA A 409 -17.13 -2.11 20.18
C ALA A 409 -15.76 -2.60 19.68
N ALA A 410 -14.95 -1.73 19.09
CA ALA A 410 -13.57 -2.03 18.72
C ALA A 410 -12.72 -2.32 19.98
N ALA A 411 -12.79 -1.46 21.01
CA ALA A 411 -12.13 -1.69 22.29
C ALA A 411 -12.59 -2.99 22.97
N SER A 412 -13.90 -3.27 22.93
CA SER A 412 -14.43 -4.52 23.47
C SER A 412 -13.96 -5.76 22.73
N THR A 413 -13.78 -5.67 21.41
CA THR A 413 -13.27 -6.77 20.58
C THR A 413 -11.82 -7.08 20.93
N LEU A 414 -11.00 -6.06 21.19
CA LEU A 414 -9.60 -6.22 21.59
C LEU A 414 -9.42 -6.95 22.92
N LEU A 415 -10.33 -6.80 23.88
CA LEU A 415 -10.22 -7.54 25.15
C LEU A 415 -10.24 -9.06 24.96
N HIS A 416 -10.93 -9.56 23.94
CA HIS A 416 -10.96 -11.00 23.66
C HIS A 416 -9.59 -11.54 23.20
N LEU A 417 -8.65 -10.67 22.79
CA LEU A 417 -7.27 -11.06 22.51
C LEU A 417 -6.52 -11.51 23.77
N LEU A 418 -6.92 -11.06 24.97
CA LEU A 418 -6.31 -11.42 26.25
C LEU A 418 -6.53 -12.90 26.61
N GLY A 419 -7.50 -13.56 25.97
CA GLY A 419 -7.80 -14.98 26.18
C GLY A 419 -8.54 -15.24 27.50
N HIS A 420 -8.50 -16.49 27.95
CA HIS A 420 -9.17 -16.91 29.18
C HIS A 420 -8.31 -16.65 30.43
N GLY A 421 -8.99 -16.42 31.56
CA GLY A 421 -8.37 -16.28 32.87
C GLY A 421 -7.95 -14.84 33.23
N PRO A 422 -7.39 -14.64 34.43
CA PRO A 422 -6.95 -13.33 34.89
C PRO A 422 -6.00 -12.69 33.89
N SER A 423 -6.31 -11.46 33.51
CA SER A 423 -5.50 -10.69 32.56
C SER A 423 -5.34 -9.27 33.07
N HIS A 424 -4.25 -8.62 32.72
CA HIS A 424 -3.94 -7.27 33.15
C HIS A 424 -3.56 -6.38 31.97
N ILE A 425 -4.05 -5.14 32.00
CA ILE A 425 -3.76 -4.07 31.03
C ILE A 425 -3.04 -2.94 31.76
N ILE A 426 -1.98 -2.42 31.16
CA ILE A 426 -1.41 -1.12 31.53
C ILE A 426 -1.97 -0.09 30.56
N SER A 427 -2.82 0.82 31.04
CA SER A 427 -3.39 1.91 30.25
C SER A 427 -2.70 3.23 30.63
N ILE A 428 -2.54 4.14 29.67
CA ILE A 428 -2.30 5.55 30.01
C ILE A 428 -3.44 6.09 30.89
N ASP A 429 -3.11 7.01 31.80
CA ASP A 429 -4.02 7.57 32.82
C ASP A 429 -5.09 8.49 32.23
N ASP A 430 -4.69 9.27 31.22
CA ASP A 430 -5.54 10.18 30.46
C ASP A 430 -5.97 9.50 29.16
N VAL A 431 -7.17 8.93 29.19
CA VAL A 431 -7.83 8.31 28.03
C VAL A 431 -9.25 8.86 27.93
N TYR A 432 -9.84 8.73 26.76
CA TYR A 432 -11.26 8.97 26.58
C TYR A 432 -12.11 8.36 27.72
N GLY A 433 -12.98 9.18 28.34
CA GLY A 433 -13.81 8.77 29.47
C GLY A 433 -14.64 7.49 29.23
N GLY A 434 -15.01 7.19 27.98
CA GLY A 434 -15.66 5.93 27.63
C GLY A 434 -14.74 4.71 27.73
N THR A 435 -13.48 4.83 27.35
CA THR A 435 -12.44 3.80 27.51
C THR A 435 -12.17 3.54 29.00
N SER A 436 -11.99 4.60 29.79
CA SER A 436 -11.81 4.49 31.25
C SER A 436 -13.00 3.80 31.92
N ARG A 437 -14.23 4.19 31.57
CA ARG A 437 -15.47 3.55 32.06
C ARG A 437 -15.52 2.08 31.66
N TYR A 438 -15.19 1.75 30.42
CA TYR A 438 -15.18 0.38 29.93
C TYR A 438 -14.20 -0.51 30.71
N PHE A 439 -12.95 -0.07 30.88
CA PHE A 439 -11.96 -0.84 31.65
C PHE A 439 -12.34 -1.00 33.12
N ARG A 440 -12.79 0.08 33.77
CA ARG A 440 -13.12 0.04 35.21
C ARG A 440 -14.38 -0.77 35.51
N GLN A 441 -15.41 -0.67 34.67
CA GLN A 441 -16.75 -1.17 34.99
C GLN A 441 -17.16 -2.41 34.20
N VAL A 442 -16.62 -2.61 32.98
CA VAL A 442 -17.03 -3.71 32.08
C VAL A 442 -15.95 -4.78 31.98
N ALA A 443 -14.70 -4.38 31.69
CA ALA A 443 -13.59 -5.33 31.56
C ALA A 443 -13.34 -6.11 32.87
N SER A 444 -13.49 -5.44 34.01
CA SER A 444 -13.36 -6.02 35.35
C SER A 444 -14.33 -7.17 35.62
N LEU A 445 -15.53 -7.15 35.01
CA LEU A 445 -16.51 -8.25 35.12
C LEU A 445 -16.01 -9.53 34.42
N SER A 446 -15.07 -9.39 33.49
CA SER A 446 -14.44 -10.50 32.75
C SER A 446 -13.10 -10.91 33.35
N GLY A 447 -12.77 -10.47 34.56
CA GLY A 447 -11.50 -10.77 35.23
C GLY A 447 -10.29 -10.07 34.60
N VAL A 448 -10.51 -8.97 33.87
CA VAL A 448 -9.46 -8.11 33.34
C VAL A 448 -9.25 -6.95 34.29
N GLU A 449 -8.05 -6.87 34.87
CA GLU A 449 -7.63 -5.76 35.70
C GLU A 449 -6.90 -4.70 34.86
N THR A 450 -6.99 -3.43 35.24
CA THR A 450 -6.30 -2.34 34.53
C THR A 450 -5.59 -1.42 35.51
N SER A 451 -4.28 -1.22 35.29
CA SER A 451 -3.51 -0.16 35.93
C SER A 451 -3.49 1.06 35.03
N PHE A 452 -3.93 2.21 35.55
CA PHE A 452 -3.86 3.50 34.86
C PHE A 452 -2.57 4.19 35.29
N VAL A 453 -1.65 4.42 34.35
CA VAL A 453 -0.29 4.87 34.60
C VAL A 453 -0.07 6.21 33.89
N PRO A 454 0.57 7.22 34.52
CA PRO A 454 0.83 8.52 33.91
C PRO A 454 1.95 8.45 32.87
N LEU A 455 1.64 7.85 31.71
CA LEU A 455 2.56 7.72 30.60
C LEU A 455 2.60 9.04 29.81
N GLN A 456 3.80 9.60 29.64
CA GLN A 456 4.01 10.82 28.86
C GLN A 456 5.47 10.90 28.40
N GLY A 457 5.69 11.39 27.18
CA GLY A 457 6.98 11.45 26.53
C GLY A 457 7.65 10.07 26.43
N ARG A 458 8.96 10.06 26.64
CA ARG A 458 9.78 8.84 26.73
C ARG A 458 9.79 8.39 28.19
N VAL A 459 8.88 7.49 28.53
CA VAL A 459 8.62 7.04 29.91
C VAL A 459 9.80 6.30 30.53
N ASP A 460 9.97 6.43 31.85
CA ASP A 460 10.92 5.58 32.59
C ASP A 460 10.40 4.14 32.66
N GLU A 461 11.23 3.18 32.26
CA GLU A 461 10.89 1.75 32.32
C GLU A 461 10.59 1.27 33.75
N SER A 462 11.16 1.93 34.77
CA SER A 462 10.89 1.63 36.18
C SER A 462 9.41 1.84 36.53
N LEU A 463 8.79 2.89 36.01
CA LEU A 463 7.37 3.19 36.20
C LEU A 463 6.50 2.07 35.62
N ILE A 464 6.82 1.58 34.42
CA ILE A 464 6.08 0.46 33.82
C ILE A 464 6.34 -0.83 34.60
N ALA A 465 7.56 -1.05 35.10
CA ALA A 465 7.91 -2.22 35.88
C ALA A 465 7.15 -2.31 37.20
N GLU A 466 6.91 -1.19 37.89
CA GLU A 466 6.14 -1.11 39.14
C GLU A 466 4.69 -1.54 38.97
N HIS A 467 4.10 -1.28 37.80
CA HIS A 467 2.74 -1.68 37.46
C HIS A 467 2.65 -3.01 36.72
N TRP A 468 3.79 -3.63 36.39
CA TRP A 468 3.82 -4.89 35.68
C TRP A 468 3.38 -6.05 36.58
N LYS A 469 2.52 -6.90 36.03
CA LYS A 469 2.06 -8.15 36.65
C LYS A 469 2.34 -9.32 35.72
N ASP A 470 2.48 -10.53 36.26
CA ASP A 470 2.65 -11.75 35.46
C ASP A 470 1.50 -11.99 34.47
N SER A 471 0.31 -11.45 34.76
CA SER A 471 -0.86 -11.50 33.89
C SER A 471 -0.95 -10.34 32.89
N THR A 472 0.05 -9.46 32.82
CA THR A 472 0.06 -8.30 31.90
C THR A 472 0.23 -8.79 30.47
N LYS A 473 -0.74 -8.47 29.63
CA LYS A 473 -0.80 -8.92 28.23
C LYS A 473 -0.94 -7.78 27.23
N MET A 474 -1.18 -6.56 27.71
CA MET A 474 -1.49 -5.42 26.85
C MET A 474 -1.05 -4.10 27.50
N ILE A 475 -0.43 -3.25 26.70
CA ILE A 475 -0.27 -1.83 26.95
C ILE A 475 -1.25 -1.09 26.02
N TRP A 476 -2.04 -0.19 26.58
CA TRP A 476 -3.03 0.61 25.86
C TRP A 476 -2.69 2.10 25.97
N VAL A 477 -2.52 2.77 24.83
CA VAL A 477 -2.24 4.20 24.80
C VAL A 477 -3.11 4.96 23.80
N GLU A 478 -3.31 6.23 24.08
CA GLU A 478 -3.94 7.24 23.23
C GLU A 478 -2.91 8.38 23.11
N SER A 479 -2.56 8.79 21.89
CA SER A 479 -1.52 9.81 21.66
C SER A 479 -1.88 10.66 20.44
N PRO A 480 -2.19 11.96 20.62
CA PRO A 480 -2.34 12.69 21.87
C PRO A 480 -3.55 12.24 22.70
N THR A 481 -3.51 12.45 24.02
CA THR A 481 -4.60 12.07 24.93
C THR A 481 -5.79 13.06 24.90
N ASN A 482 -6.99 12.54 25.16
CA ASN A 482 -8.20 13.34 25.34
C ASN A 482 -8.51 13.55 26.84
N PRO A 483 -8.62 14.81 27.34
CA PRO A 483 -8.55 16.08 26.61
C PRO A 483 -7.21 16.80 26.76
N THR A 484 -6.24 16.26 27.51
CA THR A 484 -5.06 17.04 27.96
C THR A 484 -3.91 17.06 26.96
N MET A 485 -4.05 16.35 25.84
CA MET A 485 -3.15 16.38 24.70
C MET A 485 -1.71 15.91 25.02
N LYS A 486 -1.55 14.99 25.99
CA LYS A 486 -0.26 14.37 26.30
C LYS A 486 0.22 13.54 25.10
N VAL A 487 1.51 13.60 24.80
CA VAL A 487 2.16 12.78 23.76
C VAL A 487 2.98 11.68 24.44
N VAL A 488 2.94 10.46 23.91
CA VAL A 488 3.83 9.35 24.30
C VAL A 488 4.77 8.94 23.18
N ASP A 489 5.92 8.38 23.53
CA ASP A 489 6.87 7.73 22.62
C ASP A 489 6.42 6.29 22.32
N ILE A 490 5.69 6.10 21.21
CA ILE A 490 5.14 4.83 20.75
C ILE A 490 6.27 3.82 20.46
N PRO A 491 7.33 4.14 19.70
CA PRO A 491 8.45 3.22 19.47
C PRO A 491 9.13 2.74 20.76
N HIS A 492 9.24 3.61 21.77
CA HIS A 492 9.78 3.21 23.06
C HIS A 492 8.86 2.24 23.80
N LEU A 493 7.56 2.52 23.85
CA LEU A 493 6.57 1.64 24.48
C LEU A 493 6.46 0.29 23.77
N ALA A 494 6.57 0.25 22.44
CA ALA A 494 6.55 -0.98 21.65
C ALA A 494 7.68 -1.92 22.09
N ARG A 495 8.91 -1.39 22.19
CA ARG A 495 10.07 -2.16 22.69
C ARG A 495 9.83 -2.73 24.09
N ILE A 496 9.25 -1.95 25.01
CA ILE A 496 8.97 -2.41 26.37
C ILE A 496 7.91 -3.52 26.34
N ALA A 497 6.79 -3.32 25.64
CA ALA A 497 5.70 -4.28 25.53
C ALA A 497 6.20 -5.62 24.96
N HIS A 498 6.89 -5.56 23.81
CA HIS A 498 7.38 -6.73 23.10
C HIS A 498 8.46 -7.50 23.86
N SER A 499 9.35 -6.81 24.59
CA SER A 499 10.38 -7.45 25.43
C SER A 499 9.79 -8.38 26.50
N LYS A 500 8.52 -8.18 26.86
CA LYS A 500 7.79 -8.96 27.87
C LYS A 500 6.60 -9.73 27.28
N GLY A 501 6.47 -9.78 25.95
CA GLY A 501 5.40 -10.52 25.26
C GLY A 501 3.99 -9.93 25.40
N ALA A 502 3.86 -8.63 25.70
CA ALA A 502 2.58 -7.93 25.70
C ALA A 502 2.33 -7.23 24.36
N LEU A 503 1.05 -7.06 24.03
CA LEU A 503 0.60 -6.28 22.87
C LEU A 503 0.63 -4.78 23.17
N LEU A 504 1.02 -3.95 22.21
CA LEU A 504 0.81 -2.52 22.22
C LEU A 504 -0.39 -2.15 21.35
N ILE A 505 -1.40 -1.54 21.96
CA ILE A 505 -2.57 -0.98 21.29
C ILE A 505 -2.49 0.53 21.32
N VAL A 506 -2.63 1.16 20.15
CA VAL A 506 -2.66 2.62 20.02
C VAL A 506 -4.03 3.06 19.50
N ASP A 507 -4.75 3.85 20.29
CA ASP A 507 -5.91 4.61 19.82
C ASP A 507 -5.40 5.86 19.07
N ASN A 508 -5.54 5.85 17.75
CA ASN A 508 -5.05 6.89 16.85
C ASN A 508 -6.19 7.83 16.39
N THR A 509 -7.30 7.87 17.13
CA THR A 509 -8.49 8.65 16.77
C THR A 509 -8.20 10.14 16.57
N PHE A 510 -7.35 10.75 17.41
CA PHE A 510 -7.09 12.20 17.41
C PHE A 510 -6.25 12.67 16.23
N LEU A 511 -5.22 11.90 15.87
CA LEU A 511 -4.36 12.21 14.73
C LEU A 511 -4.92 11.66 13.43
N SER A 512 -5.71 10.60 13.46
CA SER A 512 -6.09 9.83 12.28
C SER A 512 -4.86 9.28 11.51
N PRO A 513 -5.07 8.42 10.51
CA PRO A 513 -3.97 7.89 9.72
C PRO A 513 -3.23 8.96 8.87
N TYR A 514 -3.78 10.18 8.76
CA TYR A 514 -3.12 11.27 8.03
C TYR A 514 -1.86 11.76 8.77
N TYR A 515 -1.99 12.03 10.07
CA TYR A 515 -0.92 12.66 10.86
C TYR A 515 0.07 11.66 11.47
N SER A 516 -0.37 10.44 11.81
CA SER A 516 0.51 9.40 12.33
C SER A 516 0.03 8.01 11.91
N ASN A 517 0.98 7.08 11.75
CA ASN A 517 0.73 5.68 11.42
C ASN A 517 1.37 4.78 12.49
N PRO A 518 0.70 4.49 13.62
CA PRO A 518 1.35 3.81 14.75
C PRO A 518 1.82 2.38 14.47
N LEU A 519 1.28 1.71 13.44
CA LEU A 519 1.81 0.41 13.00
C LEU A 519 3.27 0.52 12.55
N ASP A 520 3.63 1.60 11.85
CA ASP A 520 5.01 1.88 11.44
C ASP A 520 5.93 2.19 12.64
N LEU A 521 5.32 2.59 13.76
CA LEU A 521 5.99 2.91 15.02
C LEU A 521 6.09 1.71 15.98
N GLY A 522 5.61 0.53 15.58
CA GLY A 522 5.70 -0.71 16.36
C GLY A 522 4.45 -1.09 17.16
N ALA A 523 3.30 -0.44 16.94
CA ALA A 523 2.04 -0.90 17.51
C ALA A 523 1.60 -2.23 16.88
N ASP A 524 1.01 -3.13 17.67
CA ASP A 524 0.47 -4.40 17.17
C ASP A 524 -0.92 -4.22 16.55
N VAL A 525 -1.74 -3.35 17.14
CA VAL A 525 -3.06 -2.99 16.61
C VAL A 525 -3.33 -1.50 16.80
N VAL A 526 -3.83 -0.85 15.76
CA VAL A 526 -4.34 0.52 15.82
C VAL A 526 -5.84 0.52 15.90
N LEU A 527 -6.38 1.32 16.82
CA LEU A 527 -7.81 1.56 16.97
C LEU A 527 -8.18 2.96 16.47
N HIS A 528 -9.33 3.06 15.82
CA HIS A 528 -10.00 4.34 15.54
C HIS A 528 -11.45 4.32 15.98
N SER A 529 -11.90 5.44 16.55
CA SER A 529 -13.30 5.85 16.49
C SER A 529 -13.55 6.54 15.15
N VAL A 530 -14.04 5.77 14.17
CA VAL A 530 -14.33 6.25 12.81
C VAL A 530 -15.36 7.38 12.83
N SER A 531 -16.20 7.45 13.86
CA SER A 531 -17.18 8.52 14.09
C SER A 531 -16.58 9.93 14.07
N LYS A 532 -15.26 10.05 14.24
CA LYS A 532 -14.50 11.30 14.31
C LYS A 532 -13.94 11.67 12.94
N TYR A 533 -12.63 11.85 12.80
CA TYR A 533 -12.01 12.38 11.59
C TYR A 533 -12.19 11.51 10.33
N ILE A 534 -12.16 10.17 10.46
CA ILE A 534 -12.25 9.27 9.30
C ILE A 534 -13.58 9.47 8.58
N ASN A 535 -14.71 9.43 9.29
CA ASN A 535 -15.99 9.85 8.73
C ASN A 535 -15.99 11.36 8.48
N GLY A 536 -15.92 12.17 9.54
CA GLY A 536 -15.75 13.62 9.46
C GLY A 536 -17.01 14.43 9.19
N PHE A 537 -18.20 13.82 9.18
CA PHE A 537 -19.47 14.50 8.90
C PHE A 537 -20.51 14.35 10.03
N SER A 538 -20.09 13.86 11.21
CA SER A 538 -20.92 13.78 12.42
C SER A 538 -22.24 13.01 12.26
N ASP A 539 -22.29 12.04 11.34
CA ASP A 539 -23.48 11.29 10.95
C ASP A 539 -23.30 9.77 10.99
N VAL A 540 -22.15 9.27 11.44
CA VAL A 540 -21.83 7.84 11.57
C VAL A 540 -21.21 7.55 12.94
N ILE A 541 -21.64 6.46 13.58
CA ILE A 541 -20.95 5.87 14.74
C ILE A 541 -20.30 4.56 14.30
N MET A 542 -18.98 4.47 14.38
CA MET A 542 -18.23 3.29 13.93
C MET A 542 -16.86 3.20 14.61
N GLY A 543 -16.30 1.99 14.68
CA GLY A 543 -14.93 1.73 15.09
C GLY A 543 -14.15 1.02 13.98
N MET A 544 -12.82 1.13 14.02
CA MET A 544 -11.92 0.37 13.16
C MET A 544 -10.78 -0.19 14.00
N LEU A 545 -10.37 -1.42 13.69
CA LEU A 545 -9.10 -2.00 14.13
C LEU A 545 -8.24 -2.28 12.90
N VAL A 546 -6.94 -2.01 12.96
CA VAL A 546 -5.98 -2.31 11.88
C VAL A 546 -4.74 -3.00 12.43
N THR A 547 -4.26 -4.06 11.77
CA THR A 547 -3.02 -4.77 12.14
C THR A 547 -2.30 -5.30 10.88
N ASN A 548 -0.98 -5.53 11.01
CA ASN A 548 -0.14 -6.24 10.04
C ASN A 548 0.11 -7.70 10.42
N ASP A 549 -0.27 -8.12 11.63
CA ASP A 549 -0.07 -9.48 12.09
C ASP A 549 -1.23 -10.38 11.63
N GLN A 550 -0.90 -11.37 10.79
CA GLN A 550 -1.86 -12.32 10.24
C GLN A 550 -2.56 -13.17 11.33
N VAL A 551 -1.87 -13.52 12.42
CA VAL A 551 -2.44 -14.32 13.52
C VAL A 551 -3.43 -13.49 14.33
N LEU A 552 -3.11 -12.23 14.62
CA LEU A 552 -4.06 -11.29 15.24
C LEU A 552 -5.25 -11.03 14.30
N ALA A 553 -5.00 -10.88 13.01
CA ALA A 553 -6.04 -10.65 12.00
C ALA A 553 -7.07 -11.79 11.95
N GLU A 554 -6.63 -13.05 11.99
CA GLU A 554 -7.52 -14.22 12.03
C GLU A 554 -8.40 -14.23 13.30
N ARG A 555 -7.80 -13.93 14.46
CA ARG A 555 -8.53 -13.85 15.73
C ARG A 555 -9.54 -12.71 15.74
N LEU A 556 -9.15 -11.53 15.26
CA LEU A 556 -10.02 -10.36 15.17
C LEU A 556 -11.17 -10.59 14.19
N ARG A 557 -10.93 -11.22 13.03
CA ARG A 557 -12.00 -11.59 12.08
C ARG A 557 -12.99 -12.55 12.72
N PHE A 558 -12.48 -13.55 13.43
CA PHE A 558 -13.33 -14.50 14.16
C PHE A 558 -14.20 -13.77 15.20
N PHE A 559 -13.62 -12.91 16.03
CA PHE A 559 -14.36 -12.17 17.05
C PHE A 559 -15.38 -11.20 16.45
N GLN A 560 -15.02 -10.46 15.41
CA GLN A 560 -15.95 -9.57 14.70
C GLN A 560 -17.21 -10.34 14.26
N ASN A 561 -17.03 -11.52 13.65
CA ASN A 561 -18.14 -12.35 13.18
C ASN A 561 -18.94 -12.99 14.33
N ALA A 562 -18.24 -13.56 15.32
CA ALA A 562 -18.85 -14.35 16.40
C ALA A 562 -19.57 -13.47 17.43
N ILE A 563 -19.01 -12.31 17.77
CA ILE A 563 -19.64 -11.31 18.64
C ILE A 563 -20.76 -10.60 17.87
N GLY A 564 -20.56 -10.36 16.57
CA GLY A 564 -21.56 -9.73 15.71
C GLY A 564 -21.65 -8.21 15.89
N SER A 565 -20.63 -7.57 16.47
CA SER A 565 -20.53 -6.12 16.66
C SER A 565 -20.15 -5.38 15.37
N VAL A 566 -20.73 -5.79 14.23
CA VAL A 566 -20.44 -5.22 12.90
C VAL A 566 -21.29 -3.97 12.61
N PRO A 567 -20.76 -3.01 11.86
CA PRO A 567 -21.52 -1.83 11.42
C PRO A 567 -22.50 -2.17 10.29
N SER A 568 -23.46 -1.27 10.07
CA SER A 568 -24.34 -1.27 8.90
C SER A 568 -23.55 -1.08 7.60
N ALA A 569 -23.98 -1.72 6.51
CA ALA A 569 -23.42 -1.50 5.17
C ALA A 569 -23.57 -0.04 4.71
N PHE A 570 -24.66 0.62 5.12
CA PHE A 570 -24.91 2.03 4.84
C PHE A 570 -23.89 2.93 5.53
N ASP A 571 -23.63 2.69 6.82
CA ASP A 571 -22.66 3.45 7.59
C ASP A 571 -21.24 3.28 7.04
N CYS A 572 -20.90 2.07 6.56
CA CYS A 572 -19.60 1.81 5.93
C CYS A 572 -19.45 2.63 4.64
N TRP A 573 -20.52 2.75 3.86
CA TRP A 573 -20.53 3.56 2.64
C TRP A 573 -20.41 5.06 2.96
N LEU A 574 -21.11 5.57 3.99
CA LEU A 574 -20.97 6.95 4.45
C LEU A 574 -19.56 7.25 4.97
N ALA A 575 -19.02 6.38 5.82
CA ALA A 575 -17.66 6.52 6.35
C ALA A 575 -16.61 6.47 5.24
N GLN A 576 -16.78 5.60 4.24
CA GLN A 576 -15.91 5.55 3.07
C GLN A 576 -15.98 6.84 2.24
N ARG A 577 -17.18 7.43 2.09
CA ARG A 577 -17.36 8.73 1.44
C ARG A 577 -16.61 9.83 2.21
N GLY A 578 -16.69 9.81 3.54
CA GLY A 578 -15.96 10.71 4.44
C GLY A 578 -14.44 10.57 4.34
N ALA A 579 -13.93 9.33 4.33
CA ALA A 579 -12.51 9.04 4.28
C ALA A 579 -11.84 9.56 2.99
N LYS A 580 -12.57 9.61 1.87
CA LYS A 580 -12.07 10.17 0.60
C LYS A 580 -11.64 11.63 0.70
N THR A 581 -12.23 12.41 1.61
CA THR A 581 -11.88 13.82 1.84
C THR A 581 -11.00 14.04 3.06
N LEU A 582 -10.57 12.96 3.74
CA LEU A 582 -9.78 13.06 4.98
C LEU A 582 -8.53 13.91 4.81
N HIS A 583 -7.78 13.74 3.71
CA HIS A 583 -6.54 14.50 3.46
C HIS A 583 -6.78 16.01 3.38
N LEU A 584 -7.81 16.45 2.64
CA LEU A 584 -8.18 17.87 2.51
C LEU A 584 -8.64 18.45 3.86
N ARG A 585 -9.51 17.71 4.56
CA ARG A 585 -10.05 18.14 5.85
C ARG A 585 -8.96 18.18 6.91
N ALA A 586 -8.11 17.15 6.98
CA ALA A 586 -7.02 17.06 7.94
C ALA A 586 -6.11 18.29 7.84
N GLU A 587 -5.66 18.65 6.64
CA GLU A 587 -4.84 19.86 6.42
C GLU A 587 -5.53 21.12 6.91
N ARG A 588 -6.81 21.31 6.57
CA ARG A 588 -7.56 22.50 6.99
C ARG A 588 -7.76 22.55 8.51
N HIS A 589 -8.12 21.43 9.13
CA HIS A 589 -8.24 21.30 10.60
C HIS A 589 -6.93 21.66 11.30
N GLY A 590 -5.82 21.04 10.86
CA GLY A 590 -4.50 21.26 11.46
C GLY A 590 -4.03 22.70 11.34
N ASN A 591 -4.16 23.29 10.15
CA ASN A 591 -3.81 24.69 9.93
C ASN A 591 -4.66 25.64 10.78
N ASN A 592 -5.98 25.42 10.84
CA ASN A 592 -6.86 26.25 11.65
C ASN A 592 -6.51 26.14 13.14
N ALA A 593 -6.32 24.92 13.66
CA ALA A 593 -6.01 24.68 15.06
C ALA A 593 -4.63 25.21 15.47
N LEU A 594 -3.57 24.98 14.67
CA LEU A 594 -2.23 25.49 14.96
C LEU A 594 -2.23 27.02 15.01
N ARG A 595 -2.90 27.69 14.06
CA ARG A 595 -3.01 29.15 14.06
C ARG A 595 -3.78 29.68 15.27
N LEU A 596 -4.89 29.03 15.62
CA LEU A 596 -5.71 29.42 16.77
C LEU A 596 -4.94 29.22 18.08
N ALA A 597 -4.18 28.13 18.19
CA ALA A 597 -3.30 27.85 19.31
C ALA A 597 -2.23 28.93 19.46
N HIS A 598 -1.49 29.25 18.39
CA HIS A 598 -0.50 30.34 18.39
C HIS A 598 -1.08 31.69 18.79
N TRP A 599 -2.25 32.04 18.23
CA TRP A 599 -2.92 33.29 18.54
C TRP A 599 -3.32 33.35 20.02
N LEU A 600 -3.86 32.27 20.60
CA LEU A 600 -4.18 32.22 22.03
C LEU A 600 -2.93 32.25 22.92
N SER A 601 -1.86 31.56 22.54
CA SER A 601 -0.59 31.55 23.26
C SER A 601 0.15 32.89 23.24
N THR A 602 -0.25 33.82 22.37
CA THR A 602 0.34 35.15 22.23
C THR A 602 -0.63 36.25 22.65
N GLU A 603 -1.68 36.46 21.86
CA GLU A 603 -2.69 37.49 22.09
C GLU A 603 -3.57 37.15 23.30
N GLY A 604 -3.97 35.89 23.46
CA GLY A 604 -4.77 35.45 24.62
C GLY A 604 -4.03 35.67 25.94
N VAL A 605 -2.74 35.36 25.99
CA VAL A 605 -1.86 35.65 27.13
C VAL A 605 -1.72 37.16 27.34
N ARG A 606 -1.42 37.93 26.28
CA ARG A 606 -1.29 39.39 26.35
C ARG A 606 -2.56 40.08 26.88
N LYS A 607 -3.74 39.53 26.56
CA LYS A 607 -5.05 40.04 26.97
C LYS A 607 -5.51 39.50 28.33
N GLY A 608 -4.82 38.51 28.90
CA GLY A 608 -5.16 37.89 30.18
C GLY A 608 -6.34 36.92 30.11
N TRP A 609 -6.70 36.44 28.91
CA TRP A 609 -7.71 35.38 28.76
C TRP A 609 -7.13 34.01 29.11
N VAL A 610 -5.82 33.86 28.97
CA VAL A 610 -5.04 32.67 29.29
C VAL A 610 -3.86 33.12 30.16
N ASP A 611 -3.50 32.37 31.21
CA ASP A 611 -2.48 32.81 32.17
C ASP A 611 -1.04 32.59 31.63
N SER A 612 -0.78 31.47 30.96
CA SER A 612 0.49 31.15 30.30
C SER A 612 0.29 30.58 28.90
N ARG A 613 1.32 30.64 28.05
CA ARG A 613 1.31 29.92 26.76
C ARG A 613 1.19 28.40 26.93
N ASP A 614 1.57 27.87 28.10
CA ASP A 614 1.52 26.44 28.43
C ASP A 614 0.09 25.98 28.80
N ASP A 615 -0.82 26.91 29.03
CA ASP A 615 -2.27 26.65 29.21
C ASP A 615 -2.99 26.41 27.86
N VAL A 616 -2.28 26.57 26.74
CA VAL A 616 -2.75 26.24 25.39
C VAL A 616 -2.15 24.91 24.98
N LEU A 617 -2.93 23.86 25.13
CA LEU A 617 -2.52 22.48 24.93
C LEU A 617 -2.76 22.09 23.46
N TYR A 618 -1.72 22.29 22.65
CA TYR A 618 -1.63 21.79 21.28
C TYR A 618 -0.27 21.12 21.08
N PRO A 619 -0.21 19.80 20.79
CA PRO A 619 1.04 19.05 20.69
C PRO A 619 2.02 19.67 19.69
N GLY A 620 1.49 20.21 18.59
CA GLY A 620 2.27 20.78 17.51
C GLY A 620 2.92 22.15 17.80
N LEU A 621 2.79 22.70 19.00
CA LEU A 621 3.47 23.94 19.38
C LEU A 621 4.96 23.68 19.71
N PRO A 622 5.88 24.54 19.25
CA PRO A 622 7.32 24.27 19.35
C PRO A 622 7.88 24.36 20.78
N TRP A 623 7.13 24.92 21.73
CA TRP A 623 7.50 24.95 23.14
C TRP A 623 6.84 23.83 23.97
N ASN A 624 6.16 22.88 23.32
CA ASN A 624 5.70 21.68 24.02
C ASN A 624 6.93 20.84 24.42
N ASP A 625 7.00 20.41 25.68
CA ASP A 625 8.14 19.63 26.22
C ASP A 625 8.37 18.28 25.51
N HIS A 626 7.39 17.81 24.73
CA HIS A 626 7.46 16.58 23.95
C HIS A 626 7.35 16.83 22.44
N TYR A 627 7.62 18.06 22.00
CA TYR A 627 7.56 18.45 20.58
C TYR A 627 8.49 17.59 19.71
N ASP A 628 9.72 17.32 20.16
CA ASP A 628 10.67 16.48 19.42
C ASP A 628 10.18 15.03 19.28
N ILE A 629 9.62 14.47 20.36
CA ILE A 629 9.04 13.11 20.36
C ILE A 629 7.83 13.04 19.43
N LEU A 630 6.99 14.07 19.41
CA LEU A 630 5.90 14.18 18.46
C LEU A 630 6.44 14.20 17.03
N LEU A 631 7.40 15.08 16.73
CA LEU A 631 7.98 15.23 15.40
C LEU A 631 8.55 13.91 14.88
N GLU A 632 9.27 13.15 15.69
CA GLU A 632 9.81 11.83 15.31
C GLU A 632 8.71 10.90 14.76
N GLN A 633 7.52 10.97 15.33
CA GLN A 633 6.40 10.04 15.11
C GLN A 633 5.33 10.52 14.12
N LEU A 634 5.44 11.76 13.64
CA LEU A 634 4.56 12.27 12.58
C LEU A 634 4.86 11.59 11.24
N SER A 635 3.83 11.45 10.43
CA SER A 635 3.96 10.92 9.07
C SER A 635 4.83 11.82 8.20
N ASP A 636 5.58 11.21 7.27
CA ASP A 636 6.48 11.94 6.38
C ASP A 636 5.78 13.05 5.62
N ARG A 637 4.53 12.83 5.19
CA ARG A 637 3.71 13.83 4.49
C ARG A 637 3.51 15.11 5.32
N VAL A 638 3.36 15.01 6.63
CA VAL A 638 3.20 16.20 7.51
C VAL A 638 4.53 16.92 7.64
N LYS A 639 5.62 16.16 7.81
CA LYS A 639 6.98 16.71 7.89
C LYS A 639 7.36 17.44 6.59
N GLU A 640 7.09 16.82 5.44
CA GLU A 640 7.37 17.36 4.09
C GLU A 640 6.54 18.61 3.78
N ASN A 641 5.29 18.66 4.22
CA ASN A 641 4.40 19.80 4.01
C ASN A 641 4.61 20.95 5.01
N THR A 642 5.45 20.76 6.04
CA THR A 642 5.73 21.80 7.04
C THR A 642 7.01 22.54 6.68
N THR A 643 6.87 23.80 6.26
CA THR A 643 7.98 24.60 5.74
C THR A 643 8.88 25.18 6.82
N ASP A 644 8.37 25.38 8.03
CA ASP A 644 9.11 25.95 9.16
C ASP A 644 8.69 25.30 10.48
N LEU A 645 9.43 24.27 10.90
CA LEU A 645 9.21 23.57 12.17
C LEU A 645 9.40 24.49 13.40
N SER A 646 10.09 25.63 13.26
CA SER A 646 10.21 26.60 14.37
C SER A 646 8.90 27.30 14.70
N GLN A 647 7.93 27.30 13.77
CA GLN A 647 6.58 27.81 13.96
C GLN A 647 5.60 26.71 14.37
N GLY A 648 6.07 25.52 14.70
CA GLY A 648 5.21 24.39 15.03
C GLY A 648 4.74 23.60 13.80
N VAL A 649 3.98 22.55 14.06
CA VAL A 649 3.52 21.57 13.06
C VAL A 649 2.03 21.28 13.26
N PRO A 650 1.22 21.11 12.20
CA PRO A 650 -0.17 20.72 12.37
C PRO A 650 -0.29 19.28 12.89
N THR A 651 -1.16 19.06 13.87
CA THR A 651 -1.48 17.76 14.51
C THR A 651 -2.99 17.56 14.66
N GLY A 652 -3.75 17.81 13.60
CA GLY A 652 -5.21 17.74 13.61
C GLY A 652 -5.89 18.97 14.23
N GLY A 653 -7.21 18.88 14.39
CA GLY A 653 -8.06 19.99 14.82
C GLY A 653 -8.28 20.08 16.33
N MET A 654 -7.67 19.21 17.13
CA MET A 654 -7.89 19.16 18.57
C MET A 654 -6.99 20.16 19.30
N LEU A 655 -7.59 21.01 20.12
CA LEU A 655 -6.92 22.04 20.91
C LEU A 655 -7.63 22.15 22.26
N SER A 656 -6.89 22.09 23.37
CA SER A 656 -7.45 22.40 24.69
C SER A 656 -6.85 23.70 25.22
N VAL A 657 -7.67 24.53 25.84
CA VAL A 657 -7.27 25.85 26.35
C VAL A 657 -7.78 25.99 27.76
N LYS A 658 -6.89 26.28 28.70
CA LYS A 658 -7.24 26.61 30.06
C LYS A 658 -7.39 28.12 30.19
N PHE A 659 -8.63 28.56 30.30
CA PHE A 659 -8.96 29.97 30.43
C PHE A 659 -8.61 30.49 31.84
N SER A 660 -8.14 31.73 31.93
CA SER A 660 -7.72 32.37 33.18
C SER A 660 -8.86 32.42 34.20
N SER A 661 -8.57 31.98 35.42
CA SER A 661 -9.50 32.04 36.56
C SER A 661 -9.78 33.47 37.07
N SER A 662 -9.16 34.49 36.46
CA SER A 662 -9.45 35.90 36.75
C SER A 662 -10.91 36.29 36.47
N ALA A 663 -11.60 35.52 35.62
CA ALA A 663 -13.05 35.51 35.51
C ALA A 663 -13.60 34.21 36.11
N ALA A 664 -14.57 34.31 37.02
CA ALA A 664 -15.24 33.14 37.58
C ALA A 664 -15.99 32.36 36.48
N ASP A 665 -15.88 31.03 36.50
CA ASP A 665 -16.51 30.11 35.54
C ASP A 665 -16.19 30.45 34.08
N ALA A 666 -14.96 30.88 33.82
CA ALA A 666 -14.56 31.39 32.50
C ALA A 666 -14.80 30.37 31.38
N GLY A 667 -14.47 29.10 31.60
CA GLY A 667 -14.66 28.06 30.58
C GLY A 667 -16.12 27.92 30.13
N GLU A 668 -17.05 27.84 31.08
CA GLU A 668 -18.50 27.78 30.81
C GLU A 668 -19.00 29.05 30.12
N LYS A 669 -18.62 30.23 30.63
CA LYS A 669 -19.07 31.51 30.07
C LYS A 669 -18.54 31.76 28.67
N VAL A 670 -17.31 31.36 28.37
CA VAL A 670 -16.76 31.47 27.00
C VAL A 670 -17.59 30.61 26.06
N LEU A 671 -17.88 29.36 26.43
CA LEU A 671 -18.70 28.44 25.63
C LEU A 671 -20.10 29.00 25.34
N GLU A 672 -20.76 29.62 26.33
CA GLU A 672 -22.08 30.24 26.15
C GLU A 672 -22.08 31.44 25.18
N LYS A 673 -20.92 32.02 24.88
CA LYS A 673 -20.78 33.21 24.02
C LYS A 673 -20.33 32.89 22.60
N LEU A 674 -19.81 31.69 22.35
CA LEU A 674 -19.44 31.23 21.01
C LEU A 674 -20.67 31.14 20.10
N ARG A 675 -20.49 31.47 18.82
CA ARG A 675 -21.56 31.49 17.81
C ARG A 675 -21.31 30.54 16.65
N ILE A 676 -20.04 30.24 16.38
CA ILE A 676 -19.60 29.31 15.34
C ILE A 676 -19.27 27.97 15.98
N PHE A 677 -18.46 27.99 17.03
CA PHE A 677 -18.20 26.77 17.79
C PHE A 677 -19.49 26.32 18.49
N THR A 678 -19.96 25.12 18.13
CA THR A 678 -21.16 24.54 18.73
C THR A 678 -20.81 23.85 20.04
N LEU A 679 -21.53 24.17 21.12
CA LEU A 679 -21.43 23.46 22.40
C LEU A 679 -22.01 22.04 22.26
N ALA A 680 -21.15 21.05 22.10
CA ALA A 680 -21.54 19.66 21.95
C ALA A 680 -20.40 18.70 22.29
N GLU A 681 -20.74 17.46 22.68
CA GLU A 681 -19.78 16.38 22.73
C GLU A 681 -19.38 15.91 21.32
N SER A 682 -18.34 15.08 21.23
CA SER A 682 -17.69 14.62 19.98
C SER A 682 -16.65 15.59 19.42
N LEU A 683 -16.05 15.23 18.28
CA LEU A 683 -14.95 15.94 17.63
C LEU A 683 -14.72 15.44 16.21
N GLY A 684 -13.89 16.16 15.45
CA GLY A 684 -13.34 15.74 14.16
C GLY A 684 -14.32 15.77 12.99
N GLY A 685 -15.52 16.36 13.19
CA GLY A 685 -16.43 16.75 12.13
C GLY A 685 -15.93 17.99 11.37
N VAL A 686 -16.55 18.31 10.24
CA VAL A 686 -16.24 19.52 9.46
C VAL A 686 -16.58 20.80 10.22
N GLU A 687 -17.59 20.75 11.07
CA GLU A 687 -18.01 21.83 11.95
C GLU A 687 -17.15 21.94 13.21
N SER A 688 -16.95 23.17 13.66
CA SER A 688 -16.25 23.51 14.88
C SER A 688 -17.11 23.20 16.11
N LEU A 689 -16.58 22.39 17.03
CA LEU A 689 -17.23 22.05 18.30
C LEU A 689 -16.38 22.52 19.47
N ALA A 690 -17.02 22.84 20.58
CA ALA A 690 -16.33 23.11 21.84
C ALA A 690 -17.08 22.46 23.01
N GLU A 691 -16.34 21.98 24.00
CA GLU A 691 -16.92 21.38 25.19
C GLU A 691 -16.15 21.74 26.46
N LEU A 692 -16.79 21.52 27.61
CA LEU A 692 -16.20 21.62 28.93
C LEU A 692 -16.01 20.21 29.50
N PRO A 693 -14.80 19.60 29.40
CA PRO A 693 -14.60 18.20 29.79
C PRO A 693 -15.03 17.89 31.23
N ALA A 694 -14.78 18.81 32.17
CA ALA A 694 -15.12 18.63 33.58
C ALA A 694 -16.63 18.38 33.85
N LYS A 695 -17.53 18.95 33.02
CA LYS A 695 -18.99 18.82 33.16
C LYS A 695 -19.64 17.94 32.08
N MET A 696 -18.90 17.57 31.04
CA MET A 696 -19.42 16.81 29.89
C MET A 696 -18.71 15.46 29.78
N THR A 697 -17.74 15.32 28.88
CA THR A 697 -17.10 14.02 28.54
C THR A 697 -16.39 13.31 29.69
N HIS A 698 -15.94 14.06 30.71
CA HIS A 698 -15.23 13.53 31.88
C HIS A 698 -16.02 13.72 33.18
N ALA A 699 -17.32 14.07 33.10
CA ALA A 699 -18.18 14.23 34.28
C ALA A 699 -18.23 12.98 35.18
N GLY A 700 -18.07 11.79 34.57
CA GLY A 700 -18.06 10.49 35.27
C GLY A 700 -16.78 10.14 36.03
N ILE A 701 -15.70 10.93 35.91
CA ILE A 701 -14.45 10.74 36.65
C ILE A 701 -14.50 11.55 37.96
N PRO A 702 -14.07 11.02 39.13
CA PRO A 702 -14.05 11.79 40.37
C PRO A 702 -13.25 13.11 40.26
N GLU A 703 -13.73 14.16 40.91
CA GLU A 703 -13.15 15.52 40.81
C GLU A 703 -11.66 15.58 41.14
N ALA A 704 -11.23 14.99 42.27
CA ALA A 704 -9.81 14.94 42.65
C ALA A 704 -8.93 14.24 41.60
N VAL A 705 -9.46 13.24 40.88
CA VAL A 705 -8.73 12.56 39.80
C VAL A 705 -8.66 13.47 38.58
N ARG A 706 -9.76 14.14 38.20
CA ARG A 706 -9.74 15.12 37.11
C ARG A 706 -8.75 16.25 37.37
N GLU A 707 -8.73 16.81 38.57
CA GLU A 707 -7.78 17.86 38.95
C GLU A 707 -6.33 17.39 38.84
N SER A 708 -6.03 16.15 39.27
CA SER A 708 -4.68 15.57 39.11
C SER A 708 -4.26 15.37 37.65
N LEU A 709 -5.22 15.22 36.74
CA LEU A 709 -5.00 15.16 35.30
C LEU A 709 -4.93 16.55 34.64
N GLY A 710 -5.16 17.64 35.39
CA GLY A 710 -5.23 19.00 34.82
C GLY A 710 -6.58 19.36 34.20
N ILE A 711 -7.63 18.57 34.46
CA ILE A 711 -8.99 18.79 33.95
C ILE A 711 -9.80 19.55 35.00
N ASP A 712 -9.81 20.88 34.91
CA ASP A 712 -10.61 21.75 35.78
C ASP A 712 -11.80 22.41 35.06
N GLN A 713 -12.54 23.25 35.78
CA GLN A 713 -13.74 23.95 35.28
C GLN A 713 -13.44 25.02 34.21
N ASN A 714 -12.17 25.34 33.96
CA ASN A 714 -11.76 26.35 32.99
C ASN A 714 -11.06 25.75 31.76
N LEU A 715 -10.83 24.44 31.74
CA LEU A 715 -10.34 23.73 30.57
C LEU A 715 -11.45 23.60 29.53
N VAL A 716 -11.31 24.27 28.40
CA VAL A 716 -12.21 24.14 27.25
C VAL A 716 -11.49 23.33 26.17
N ARG A 717 -12.14 22.30 25.64
CA ARG A 717 -11.63 21.54 24.48
C ARG A 717 -12.34 22.02 23.23
N PHE A 718 -11.57 22.46 22.26
CA PHE A 718 -12.00 22.77 20.91
C PHE A 718 -11.69 21.60 19.97
N SER A 719 -12.68 21.27 19.15
CA SER A 719 -12.52 20.52 17.91
C SER A 719 -12.66 21.53 16.77
N VAL A 720 -11.55 22.11 16.35
CA VAL A 720 -11.51 23.16 15.33
C VAL A 720 -11.83 22.55 13.97
N GLY A 721 -12.87 23.08 13.33
CA GLY A 721 -13.43 22.62 12.05
C GLY A 721 -12.67 23.15 10.83
N VAL A 722 -13.33 23.07 9.66
CA VAL A 722 -12.78 23.49 8.37
C VAL A 722 -13.25 24.87 7.89
N GLU A 723 -13.95 25.62 8.75
CA GLU A 723 -14.43 26.97 8.45
C GLU A 723 -13.28 27.95 8.13
N ASP A 724 -13.65 29.18 7.75
CA ASP A 724 -12.68 30.25 7.58
C ASP A 724 -12.04 30.64 8.91
N TYR A 725 -10.72 30.52 8.94
CA TYR A 725 -9.93 30.77 10.15
C TYR A 725 -10.26 32.11 10.80
N GLN A 726 -10.45 33.17 10.00
CA GLN A 726 -10.71 34.49 10.53
C GLN A 726 -12.02 34.55 11.31
N ASP A 727 -13.02 33.77 10.90
CA ASP A 727 -14.30 33.69 11.58
C ASP A 727 -14.17 32.93 12.90
N LEU A 728 -13.41 31.83 12.91
CA LEU A 728 -13.09 31.06 14.12
C LEU A 728 -12.33 31.91 15.16
N GLU A 729 -11.31 32.64 14.73
CA GLU A 729 -10.53 33.55 15.58
C GLU A 729 -11.43 34.68 16.13
N ASN A 730 -12.27 35.27 15.28
CA ASN A 730 -13.18 36.35 15.70
C ASN A 730 -14.24 35.87 16.68
N ASP A 731 -14.74 34.64 16.53
CA ASP A 731 -15.72 34.05 17.44
C ASP A 731 -15.12 33.85 18.83
N VAL A 732 -13.93 33.22 18.92
CA VAL A 732 -13.22 33.03 20.20
C VAL A 732 -12.84 34.39 20.81
N ARG A 733 -12.36 35.35 20.00
CA ARG A 733 -12.07 36.72 20.46
C ARG A 733 -13.29 37.38 21.07
N ALA A 734 -14.42 37.39 20.36
CA ALA A 734 -15.64 38.05 20.83
C ALA A 734 -16.18 37.40 22.11
N ALA A 735 -16.12 36.07 22.20
CA ALA A 735 -16.50 35.33 23.39
C ALA A 735 -15.60 35.68 24.58
N ALA A 736 -14.27 35.62 24.41
CA ALA A 736 -13.32 35.95 25.46
C ALA A 736 -13.41 37.43 25.90
N GLU A 737 -13.50 38.37 24.96
CA GLU A 737 -13.69 39.80 25.28
C GLU A 737 -14.96 40.04 26.09
N ALA A 738 -16.06 39.34 25.78
CA ALA A 738 -17.31 39.47 26.55
C ALA A 738 -17.20 38.92 27.98
N VAL A 739 -16.35 37.90 28.22
CA VAL A 739 -16.17 37.28 29.54
C VAL A 739 -15.17 38.04 30.40
N TYR A 740 -14.12 38.57 29.79
CA TYR A 740 -13.01 39.26 30.48
C TYR A 740 -13.10 40.79 30.44
N ALA A 741 -14.14 41.36 29.82
CA ALA A 741 -14.43 42.78 29.93
C ALA A 741 -14.67 43.15 31.41
N LYS A 742 -13.90 44.13 31.90
CA LYS A 742 -14.07 44.72 33.24
C LYS A 742 -15.18 45.76 33.27
#